data_AF-A0A4V1M7I4-F1
#
_entry.id   AF-A0A4V1M7I4-F1
#
_cell.length_a   1.000
_cell.length_b   1.000
_cell.length_c   1.000
_cell.angle_alpha   90.00
_cell.angle_beta   90.00
_cell.angle_gamma   90.00
#
_symmetry.space_group_name_H-M   'P 1'
#
loop_
_entity.id
_entity.type
_entity.pdbx_description
1 polymer ?
#
loop_
_entity_poly.entity_id
_entity_poly.type
_entity_poly.pdbx_seq_one_letter_code
_entity_poly.pdbx_strand_id
1 'polypeptide(L)'
;MIKISVNKTLSLAAILLFASLAIVLYVTVRQSKNVKEASLSVSHTEQVLFHIQKLVLLAYENETGSRGFVITGKKEFLDPLYKSENDFKKELALLQQLLNTDNNNRQQLDSISYYIKERISFSQQMVETRVKAGLPAAIKLVESGKGKFYTDKIDSLCNKLEATEIAMLQLKKSATNTRLFQLNFILYSVLLGVLILSFFFLYNIYNDIKNRRKTQKHLELLTRQINEAHDAIYIIDADRRITSWNKGAEKLFEYSSLEALGKDVNTLLQTHISEEEIAVALKEIAKNDYWSGELKRVTKSGKIIFVRSSSTTIKDAKGVITGYVSVNFDITLQKELSAQVQHLANMVEHSSDAIMSRGLDKRIISWNEGSEKTLGYSKEEAIGKTAIELGMIRFSPEKILHIEQEVFETGGWKGEEEYFRKDGSSFTGDVTANAVRNEAGEITSLLFVIKDISLRKTLEEQLRKINDDLEQKIKIRTDELIKSEKRFRLLIEHSAEGIAMTDERSNLIYRSPTGYRITGHTSDEYAIGLAHPEDLPVIQGKFAEALNHPGTPVEFISRVQHAKGYYYWCEGTLTNLLHVDGINAVVANFRDVTMRKISEQKLIASEEQFRHTLDNMLEGAQLIGFDWRYIYVNNALVKQSKYTKEELLDGRTIPELYPGVEQTALYRELEKCFSTRKATHLESEFEFPDKTKYWFELSIQPIPEGIFILSVDITDRKVAEEKRILFTSIINSSDDAIVSQSPEGNITSWNKGAEYIFGYTEQEIIGKNIRELIPDPLKQEEDLVIRKVADGEVYKHYETQRIHKDGAVIDVSLSISPIHDSNGIITGASSIARDITKQNESRRRVIESEENLKTIFENTSEGFVLLDVNGTIKALNKTATHSIIFNIEDEEIVNKNIFDFIEADRKKHLRLVIAKVLKGEHIEFDRMHEEPGKAPMWINYTFNPVINNSEVTGVCITGKDISELRRIEQERLRMQIEEQRKITHAMLKAQEKERHAIGQELHDNVNQILVSTNLILSMVKKSPERTEQIITTAMNNLNDVINENRKIAHLFVAPNLEKESLLVQLKQLAGNMLEPASANVEFINDHFKEELLNSDVKINIYRIAQEQCTNIVKYAKATSVLFEIATVNNHFIMKIADNGVGMTAGNKINGIGLQNINGRLGLFKGTSTVTTSPGEGYTLEISIPL
;
A
#
# COMPACT_ATOMS: atom_id res chain seq x y z
N MET A 1 -38.05 -26.24 3.67
CA MET A 1 -38.33 -26.73 2.30
C MET A 1 -37.26 -26.40 1.25
N ILE A 2 -36.34 -25.45 1.47
CA ILE A 2 -35.34 -25.02 0.45
C ILE A 2 -34.11 -25.95 0.32
N LYS A 3 -33.82 -26.80 1.32
CA LYS A 3 -32.65 -27.70 1.32
C LYS A 3 -32.71 -28.87 0.32
N ILE A 4 -33.88 -29.19 -0.25
CA ILE A 4 -34.07 -30.38 -1.09
C ILE A 4 -33.95 -30.06 -2.61
N SER A 5 -34.19 -28.81 -3.03
CA SER A 5 -34.16 -28.47 -4.46
C SER A 5 -32.74 -28.36 -5.04
N VAL A 6 -31.77 -27.91 -4.25
CA VAL A 6 -30.38 -27.68 -4.70
C VAL A 6 -29.64 -29.00 -4.99
N ASN A 7 -29.96 -30.07 -4.25
CA ASN A 7 -29.34 -31.38 -4.50
C ASN A 7 -29.83 -32.02 -5.80
N LYS A 8 -31.11 -31.82 -6.17
CA LYS A 8 -31.66 -32.39 -7.41
C LYS A 8 -31.10 -31.73 -8.66
N THR A 9 -30.86 -30.43 -8.64
CA THR A 9 -30.26 -29.69 -9.76
C THR A 9 -28.79 -30.06 -9.96
N LEU A 10 -28.01 -30.21 -8.88
CA LEU A 10 -26.64 -30.71 -8.97
C LEU A 10 -26.56 -32.15 -9.49
N SER A 11 -27.47 -33.02 -9.03
CA SER A 11 -27.54 -34.41 -9.49
C SER A 11 -27.88 -34.50 -10.98
N LEU A 12 -28.83 -33.68 -11.44
CA LEU A 12 -29.26 -33.64 -12.84
C LEU A 12 -28.13 -33.11 -13.75
N ALA A 13 -27.41 -32.08 -13.30
CA ALA A 13 -26.25 -31.54 -14.01
C ALA A 13 -25.12 -32.57 -14.13
N ALA A 14 -24.85 -33.34 -13.07
CA ALA A 14 -23.86 -34.42 -13.11
C ALA A 14 -24.27 -35.53 -14.08
N ILE A 15 -25.54 -35.95 -14.08
CA ILE A 15 -26.04 -36.97 -15.01
C ILE A 15 -25.94 -36.51 -16.46
N LEU A 16 -26.31 -35.26 -16.76
CA LEU A 16 -26.19 -34.68 -18.09
C LEU A 16 -24.72 -34.59 -18.54
N LEU A 17 -23.80 -34.25 -17.63
CA LEU A 17 -22.36 -34.23 -17.89
C LEU A 17 -21.83 -35.62 -18.27
N PHE A 18 -22.19 -36.65 -17.51
CA PHE A 18 -21.77 -38.03 -17.80
C PHE A 18 -22.38 -38.55 -19.11
N ALA A 19 -23.64 -38.21 -19.39
CA ALA A 19 -24.29 -38.56 -20.66
C ALA A 19 -23.61 -37.88 -21.86
N SER A 20 -23.25 -36.60 -21.75
CA SER A 20 -22.52 -35.89 -22.81
C SER A 20 -21.11 -36.46 -23.01
N LEU A 21 -20.41 -36.80 -21.93
CA LEU A 21 -19.08 -37.43 -22.00
C LEU A 21 -19.14 -38.81 -22.68
N ALA A 22 -20.18 -39.60 -22.41
CA ALA A 22 -20.38 -40.90 -23.03
C ALA A 22 -20.68 -40.81 -24.54
N ILE A 23 -21.54 -39.86 -24.95
CA ILE A 23 -21.85 -39.60 -26.37
C ILE A 23 -20.59 -39.18 -27.12
N VAL A 24 -19.82 -38.27 -26.52
CA VAL A 24 -18.57 -37.82 -27.10
C VAL A 24 -17.58 -38.97 -27.25
N LEU A 25 -17.36 -39.74 -26.18
CA LEU A 25 -16.45 -40.88 -26.22
C LEU A 25 -16.83 -41.86 -27.34
N TYR A 26 -18.13 -42.12 -27.50
CA TYR A 26 -18.64 -42.95 -28.59
C TYR A 26 -18.34 -42.36 -29.97
N VAL A 27 -18.60 -41.06 -30.18
CA VAL A 27 -18.30 -40.37 -31.46
C VAL A 27 -16.80 -40.38 -31.75
N THR A 28 -15.96 -40.11 -30.75
CA THR A 28 -14.50 -40.10 -30.89
C THR A 28 -13.98 -41.48 -31.27
N VAL A 29 -14.42 -42.55 -30.59
CA VAL A 29 -14.01 -43.92 -30.90
C VAL A 29 -14.45 -44.31 -32.32
N ARG A 30 -15.69 -43.97 -32.70
CA ARG A 30 -16.21 -44.24 -34.05
C ARG A 30 -15.42 -43.51 -35.14
N GLN A 31 -15.13 -42.23 -34.95
CA GLN A 31 -14.36 -41.44 -35.92
C GLN A 31 -12.89 -41.85 -35.98
N SER A 32 -12.29 -42.22 -34.84
CA SER A 32 -10.93 -42.77 -34.81
C SER A 32 -10.81 -44.05 -35.62
N LYS A 33 -11.82 -44.94 -35.54
CA LYS A 33 -11.87 -46.15 -36.38
C LYS A 33 -11.94 -45.81 -37.87
N ASN A 34 -12.79 -44.83 -38.26
CA ASN A 34 -12.90 -44.38 -39.66
C ASN A 34 -11.60 -43.77 -40.20
N VAL A 35 -10.87 -43.01 -39.38
CA VAL A 35 -9.57 -42.43 -39.75
C VAL A 35 -8.51 -43.54 -39.91
N LYS A 36 -8.53 -44.54 -39.03
CA LYS A 36 -7.63 -45.71 -39.13
C LYS A 36 -7.88 -46.51 -40.41
N GLU A 37 -9.14 -46.77 -40.75
CA GLU A 37 -9.50 -47.47 -42.00
C GLU A 37 -9.11 -46.66 -43.25
N ALA A 38 -9.29 -45.34 -43.22
CA ALA A 38 -8.87 -44.45 -44.31
C ALA A 38 -7.33 -44.42 -44.48
N SER A 39 -6.59 -44.35 -43.37
CA SER A 39 -5.12 -44.40 -43.37
C SER A 39 -4.58 -45.73 -43.91
N LEU A 40 -5.22 -46.86 -43.57
CA LEU A 40 -4.89 -48.16 -44.15
C LEU A 40 -5.14 -48.20 -45.67
N SER A 41 -6.21 -47.56 -46.15
CA SER A 41 -6.50 -47.46 -47.60
C SER A 41 -5.49 -46.60 -48.36
N VAL A 42 -4.96 -45.54 -47.74
CA VAL A 42 -3.86 -44.73 -48.28
C VAL A 42 -2.59 -45.57 -48.38
N SER A 43 -2.23 -46.27 -47.30
CA SER A 43 -1.04 -47.14 -47.28
C SER A 43 -1.11 -48.27 -48.32
N HIS A 44 -2.30 -48.86 -48.51
CA HIS A 44 -2.53 -49.84 -49.57
C HIS A 44 -2.25 -49.25 -50.97
N THR A 45 -2.67 -48.02 -51.22
CA THR A 45 -2.46 -47.34 -52.52
C THR A 45 -0.97 -47.00 -52.74
N GLU A 46 -0.25 -46.62 -51.69
CA GLU A 46 1.21 -46.42 -51.73
C GLU A 46 1.97 -47.72 -52.04
N GLN A 47 1.52 -48.86 -51.50
CA GLN A 47 2.08 -50.18 -51.82
C GLN A 47 1.86 -50.54 -53.30
N VAL A 48 0.68 -50.28 -53.85
CA VAL A 48 0.40 -50.50 -55.28
C VAL A 48 1.36 -49.70 -56.16
N LEU A 49 1.55 -48.40 -55.87
CA LEU A 49 2.48 -47.54 -56.62
C LEU A 49 3.92 -48.05 -56.57
N PHE A 50 4.39 -48.49 -55.39
CA PHE A 50 5.71 -49.07 -55.21
C PHE A 50 5.94 -50.28 -56.13
N HIS A 51 4.96 -51.19 -56.23
CA HIS A 51 5.06 -52.36 -57.08
C HIS A 51 4.97 -52.02 -58.58
N ILE A 52 4.20 -51.00 -58.97
CA ILE A 52 4.15 -50.51 -60.36
C ILE A 52 5.51 -49.96 -60.80
N GLN A 53 6.14 -49.10 -59.98
CA GLN A 53 7.45 -48.52 -60.29
C GLN A 53 8.53 -49.61 -60.40
N LYS A 54 8.44 -50.66 -59.57
CA LYS A 54 9.35 -51.79 -59.62
C LYS A 54 9.21 -52.61 -60.91
N LEU A 55 8.00 -52.76 -61.46
CA LEU A 55 7.79 -53.42 -62.76
C LEU A 55 8.43 -52.65 -63.92
N VAL A 56 8.34 -51.32 -63.91
CA VAL A 56 9.00 -50.47 -64.92
C VAL A 56 10.51 -50.63 -64.84
N LEU A 57 11.08 -50.57 -63.63
CA LEU A 57 12.51 -50.78 -63.40
C LEU A 57 12.98 -52.14 -63.92
N LEU A 58 12.24 -53.21 -63.60
CA LEU A 58 12.54 -54.56 -64.07
C LEU A 58 12.50 -54.67 -65.61
N ALA A 59 11.63 -53.91 -66.29
CA ALA A 59 11.58 -53.87 -67.75
C ALA A 59 12.83 -53.23 -68.38
N TYR A 60 13.31 -52.14 -67.79
CA TYR A 60 14.57 -51.53 -68.20
C TYR A 60 15.78 -52.43 -67.91
N GLU A 61 15.84 -53.07 -66.73
CA GLU A 61 16.89 -54.03 -66.37
C GLU A 61 16.91 -55.25 -67.29
N ASN A 62 15.74 -55.77 -67.65
CA ASN A 62 15.61 -56.88 -68.59
C ASN A 62 16.06 -56.49 -70.02
N GLU A 63 15.74 -55.27 -70.45
CA GLU A 63 16.20 -54.73 -71.74
C GLU A 63 17.72 -54.52 -71.77
N THR A 64 18.26 -53.87 -70.75
CA THR A 64 19.71 -53.62 -70.67
C THR A 64 20.50 -54.91 -70.48
N GLY A 65 20.03 -55.86 -69.67
CA GLY A 65 20.67 -57.16 -69.48
C GLY A 65 20.71 -57.99 -70.77
N SER A 66 19.57 -58.11 -71.46
CA SER A 66 19.50 -58.88 -72.71
C SER A 66 20.30 -58.23 -73.84
N ARG A 67 20.26 -56.90 -74.00
CA ARG A 67 21.09 -56.18 -74.98
C ARG A 67 22.58 -56.24 -74.63
N GLY A 68 22.92 -56.09 -73.36
CA GLY A 68 24.30 -56.18 -72.86
C GLY A 68 24.91 -57.54 -73.17
N PHE A 69 24.16 -58.62 -72.97
CA PHE A 69 24.58 -59.96 -73.37
C PHE A 69 24.73 -60.10 -74.89
N VAL A 70 23.77 -59.62 -75.69
CA VAL A 70 23.85 -59.69 -77.15
C VAL A 70 25.09 -58.96 -77.66
N ILE A 71 25.39 -57.75 -77.17
CA ILE A 71 26.53 -56.94 -77.61
C ILE A 71 27.85 -57.58 -77.15
N THR A 72 27.97 -57.93 -75.87
CA THR A 72 29.27 -58.28 -75.27
C THR A 72 29.57 -59.78 -75.26
N GLY A 73 28.56 -60.64 -75.31
CA GLY A 73 28.68 -62.10 -75.14
C GLY A 73 29.09 -62.54 -73.72
N LYS A 74 29.24 -61.62 -72.77
CA LYS A 74 29.66 -61.92 -71.39
C LYS A 74 28.50 -62.52 -70.59
N LYS A 75 28.73 -63.69 -70.00
CA LYS A 75 27.72 -64.38 -69.16
C LYS A 75 27.27 -63.57 -67.94
N GLU A 76 28.07 -62.61 -67.49
CA GLU A 76 27.75 -61.67 -66.39
C GLU A 76 26.42 -60.92 -66.60
N PHE A 77 25.99 -60.72 -67.85
CA PHE A 77 24.71 -60.09 -68.17
C PHE A 77 23.49 -61.03 -68.13
N LEU A 78 23.70 -62.35 -68.02
CA LEU A 78 22.62 -63.34 -67.95
C LEU A 78 22.08 -63.50 -66.53
N ASP A 79 22.90 -63.36 -65.50
CA ASP A 79 22.43 -63.51 -64.11
C ASP A 79 21.41 -62.43 -63.71
N PRO A 80 21.63 -61.13 -63.99
CA PRO A 80 20.63 -60.09 -63.77
C PRO A 80 19.38 -60.30 -64.63
N LEU A 81 19.54 -60.82 -65.86
CA LEU A 81 18.44 -61.09 -66.76
C LEU A 81 17.52 -62.19 -66.21
N TYR A 82 18.05 -63.35 -65.83
CA TYR A 82 17.24 -64.43 -65.25
C TYR A 82 16.63 -64.04 -63.90
N LYS A 83 17.34 -63.23 -63.11
CA LYS A 83 16.80 -62.67 -61.88
C LYS A 83 15.60 -61.76 -62.17
N SER A 84 15.72 -60.85 -63.14
CA SER A 84 14.62 -59.96 -63.55
C SER A 84 13.38 -60.73 -64.01
N GLU A 85 13.53 -61.87 -64.69
CA GLU A 85 12.41 -62.72 -65.12
C GLU A 85 11.64 -63.33 -63.94
N ASN A 86 12.34 -63.77 -62.90
CA ASN A 86 11.72 -64.29 -61.69
C ASN A 86 11.07 -63.18 -60.86
N ASP A 87 11.74 -62.02 -60.78
CA ASP A 87 11.23 -60.89 -60.03
C ASP A 87 9.99 -60.27 -60.72
N PHE A 88 9.92 -60.27 -62.06
CA PHE A 88 8.71 -59.92 -62.80
C PHE A 88 7.49 -60.74 -62.38
N LYS A 89 7.64 -62.07 -62.26
CA LYS A 89 6.54 -62.94 -61.85
C LYS A 89 6.09 -62.66 -60.41
N LYS A 90 7.03 -62.40 -59.51
CA LYS A 90 6.74 -62.08 -58.10
C LYS A 90 6.01 -60.75 -57.98
N GLU A 91 6.53 -59.70 -58.59
CA GLU A 91 5.95 -58.36 -58.53
C GLU A 91 4.56 -58.31 -59.18
N LEU A 92 4.38 -59.02 -60.29
CA LEU A 92 3.08 -59.14 -60.95
C LEU A 92 2.05 -59.87 -60.06
N ALA A 93 2.46 -60.95 -59.38
CA ALA A 93 1.58 -61.67 -58.46
C ALA A 93 1.17 -60.83 -57.24
N LEU A 94 2.11 -60.04 -56.68
CA LEU A 94 1.83 -59.10 -55.60
C LEU A 94 0.88 -57.99 -56.05
N LEU A 95 1.12 -57.42 -57.23
CA LEU A 95 0.26 -56.38 -57.79
C LEU A 95 -1.16 -56.91 -58.10
N GLN A 96 -1.29 -58.14 -58.60
CA GLN A 96 -2.57 -58.82 -58.79
C GLN A 96 -3.33 -59.02 -57.48
N GLN A 97 -2.63 -59.39 -56.40
CA GLN A 97 -3.24 -59.55 -55.08
C GLN A 97 -3.78 -58.22 -54.54
N LEU A 98 -3.04 -57.13 -54.71
CA LEU A 98 -3.42 -55.79 -54.24
C LEU A 98 -4.55 -55.17 -55.08
N LEU A 99 -4.64 -55.48 -56.38
CA LEU A 99 -5.61 -54.87 -57.30
C LEU A 99 -6.86 -55.73 -57.61
N ASN A 100 -7.06 -56.83 -56.87
CA ASN A 100 -8.04 -57.88 -57.18
C ASN A 100 -9.54 -57.46 -57.12
N THR A 101 -9.85 -56.21 -56.81
CA THR A 101 -11.22 -55.75 -56.52
C THR A 101 -11.84 -54.86 -57.60
N ASP A 102 -11.07 -54.36 -58.58
CA ASP A 102 -11.58 -53.37 -59.56
C ASP A 102 -11.43 -53.86 -61.02
N ASN A 103 -12.56 -53.93 -61.75
CA ASN A 103 -12.62 -54.54 -63.09
C ASN A 103 -11.74 -53.80 -64.12
N ASN A 104 -11.57 -52.48 -63.97
CA ASN A 104 -10.77 -51.67 -64.89
C ASN A 104 -9.26 -51.88 -64.66
N ASN A 105 -8.85 -52.01 -63.39
CA ASN A 105 -7.46 -52.31 -63.02
C ASN A 105 -7.07 -53.71 -63.46
N ARG A 106 -8.00 -54.68 -63.39
CA ARG A 106 -7.78 -56.06 -63.87
C ARG A 106 -7.45 -56.12 -65.37
N GLN A 107 -8.18 -55.37 -66.20
CA GLN A 107 -7.93 -55.33 -67.65
C GLN A 107 -6.56 -54.71 -67.99
N GLN A 108 -6.14 -53.68 -67.25
CA GLN A 108 -4.82 -53.08 -67.41
C GLN A 108 -3.70 -54.03 -66.95
N LEU A 109 -3.92 -54.74 -65.84
CA LEU A 109 -3.01 -55.77 -65.32
C LEU A 109 -2.84 -56.94 -66.28
N ASP A 110 -3.91 -57.41 -66.91
CA ASP A 110 -3.84 -58.47 -67.92
C ASP A 110 -3.02 -58.02 -69.15
N SER A 111 -3.18 -56.75 -69.55
CA SER A 111 -2.40 -56.16 -70.64
C SER A 111 -0.91 -56.02 -70.29
N ILE A 112 -0.59 -55.57 -69.07
CA ILE A 112 0.79 -55.50 -68.55
C ILE A 112 1.39 -56.92 -68.49
N SER A 113 0.64 -57.89 -67.97
CA SER A 113 1.04 -59.30 -67.88
C SER A 113 1.40 -59.87 -69.26
N TYR A 114 0.58 -59.57 -70.27
CA TYR A 114 0.84 -59.98 -71.66
C TYR A 114 2.16 -59.40 -72.18
N TYR A 115 2.37 -58.09 -72.08
CA TYR A 115 3.58 -57.46 -72.60
C TYR A 115 4.84 -57.86 -71.82
N ILE A 116 4.76 -58.11 -70.52
CA ILE A 116 5.87 -58.69 -69.73
C ILE A 116 6.22 -60.08 -70.25
N LYS A 117 5.21 -60.93 -70.52
CA LYS A 117 5.45 -62.27 -71.08
C LYS A 117 6.12 -62.21 -72.45
N GLU A 118 5.64 -61.32 -73.33
CA GLU A 118 6.24 -61.09 -74.64
C GLU A 118 7.67 -60.53 -74.55
N ARG A 119 7.92 -59.63 -73.60
CA ARG A 119 9.25 -59.08 -73.30
C ARG A 119 10.23 -60.18 -72.86
N ILE A 120 9.83 -61.03 -71.92
CA ILE A 120 10.63 -62.16 -71.45
C ILE A 120 10.92 -63.13 -72.60
N SER A 121 9.89 -63.51 -73.36
CA SER A 121 10.04 -64.42 -74.50
C SER A 121 10.99 -63.85 -75.56
N PHE A 122 10.93 -62.54 -75.82
CA PHE A 122 11.82 -61.87 -76.77
C PHE A 122 13.26 -61.79 -76.26
N SER A 123 13.46 -61.52 -74.97
CA SER A 123 14.78 -61.55 -74.33
C SER A 123 15.43 -62.94 -74.42
N GLN A 124 14.66 -64.00 -74.16
CA GLN A 124 15.13 -65.39 -74.29
C GLN A 124 15.47 -65.72 -75.75
N GLN A 125 14.62 -65.31 -76.70
CA GLN A 125 14.89 -65.48 -78.13
C GLN A 125 16.18 -64.76 -78.57
N MET A 126 16.45 -63.56 -78.06
CA MET A 126 17.70 -62.83 -78.33
C MET A 126 18.92 -63.58 -77.79
N VAL A 127 18.86 -64.08 -76.56
CA VAL A 127 19.93 -64.87 -75.94
C VAL A 127 20.16 -66.16 -76.73
N GLU A 128 19.11 -66.91 -77.07
CA GLU A 128 19.23 -68.15 -77.84
C GLU A 128 19.76 -67.92 -79.25
N THR A 129 19.31 -66.87 -79.93
CA THR A 129 19.80 -66.51 -81.27
C THR A 129 21.28 -66.12 -81.21
N ARG A 130 21.69 -65.37 -80.18
CA ARG A 130 23.10 -65.03 -79.96
C ARG A 130 23.97 -66.25 -79.73
N VAL A 131 23.47 -67.25 -78.99
CA VAL A 131 24.18 -68.50 -78.68
C VAL A 131 24.22 -69.46 -79.87
N LYS A 132 23.13 -69.61 -80.63
CA LYS A 132 23.00 -70.60 -81.72
C LYS A 132 23.45 -70.07 -83.10
N ALA A 133 23.23 -68.79 -83.39
CA ALA A 133 23.41 -68.20 -84.73
C ALA A 133 24.40 -67.02 -84.78
N GLY A 134 25.00 -66.63 -83.65
CA GLY A 134 26.05 -65.61 -83.58
C GLY A 134 25.56 -64.15 -83.53
N LEU A 135 26.51 -63.20 -83.49
CA LEU A 135 26.22 -61.76 -83.31
C LEU A 135 25.34 -61.15 -84.42
N PRO A 136 25.61 -61.41 -85.73
CA PRO A 136 24.87 -60.72 -86.80
C PRO A 136 23.37 -61.06 -86.81
N ALA A 137 23.02 -62.32 -86.52
CA ALA A 137 21.63 -62.76 -86.42
C ALA A 137 20.92 -62.14 -85.21
N ALA A 138 21.62 -62.00 -84.07
CA ALA A 138 21.09 -61.38 -82.87
C ALA A 138 20.92 -59.86 -83.01
N ILE A 139 21.85 -59.16 -83.68
CA ILE A 139 21.73 -57.72 -83.99
C ILE A 139 20.49 -57.45 -84.85
N LYS A 140 20.25 -58.26 -85.89
CA LYS A 140 19.04 -58.12 -86.73
C LYS A 140 17.75 -58.27 -85.92
N LEU A 141 17.77 -59.09 -84.87
CA LEU A 141 16.65 -59.21 -83.92
C LEU A 141 16.51 -57.93 -83.07
N VAL A 142 17.61 -57.37 -82.57
CA VAL A 142 17.60 -56.10 -81.80
C VAL A 142 17.11 -54.92 -82.67
N GLU A 143 17.55 -54.85 -83.93
CA GLU A 143 17.15 -53.85 -84.91
C GLU A 143 15.67 -53.93 -85.30
N SER A 144 15.01 -55.08 -85.09
CA SER A 144 13.56 -55.20 -85.27
C SER A 144 12.75 -54.27 -84.35
N GLY A 145 13.38 -53.73 -83.30
CA GLY A 145 12.76 -52.79 -82.37
C GLY A 145 11.72 -53.41 -81.43
N LYS A 146 11.34 -54.68 -81.63
CA LYS A 146 10.28 -55.37 -80.84
C LYS A 146 10.57 -55.37 -79.35
N GLY A 147 11.82 -55.54 -78.96
CA GLY A 147 12.22 -55.51 -77.56
C GLY A 147 11.93 -54.16 -76.90
N LYS A 148 12.38 -53.07 -77.53
CA LYS A 148 12.12 -51.70 -77.06
C LYS A 148 10.62 -51.40 -77.09
N PHE A 149 9.91 -51.85 -78.13
CA PHE A 149 8.45 -51.72 -78.21
C PHE A 149 7.72 -52.35 -77.02
N TYR A 150 8.12 -53.56 -76.59
CA TYR A 150 7.50 -54.18 -75.41
C TYR A 150 7.83 -53.43 -74.12
N THR A 151 9.08 -52.96 -73.94
CA THR A 151 9.45 -52.11 -72.80
C THR A 151 8.65 -50.82 -72.77
N ASP A 152 8.57 -50.10 -73.89
CA ASP A 152 7.82 -48.85 -74.03
C ASP A 152 6.31 -49.07 -73.78
N LYS A 153 5.77 -50.23 -74.15
CA LYS A 153 4.38 -50.61 -73.85
C LYS A 153 4.15 -50.91 -72.37
N ILE A 154 5.08 -51.61 -71.72
CA ILE A 154 5.02 -51.86 -70.27
C ILE A 154 5.09 -50.53 -69.53
N ASP A 155 6.05 -49.67 -69.87
CA ASP A 155 6.23 -48.34 -69.29
C ASP A 155 4.97 -47.48 -69.50
N SER A 156 4.45 -47.38 -70.73
CA SER A 156 3.25 -46.61 -71.02
C SER A 156 2.00 -47.09 -70.24
N LEU A 157 1.82 -48.41 -70.11
CA LEU A 157 0.69 -48.97 -69.35
C LEU A 157 0.87 -48.79 -67.84
N CYS A 158 2.09 -48.95 -67.33
CA CYS A 158 2.43 -48.71 -65.93
C CYS A 158 2.26 -47.23 -65.58
N ASN A 159 2.74 -46.30 -66.41
CA ASN A 159 2.56 -44.86 -66.23
C ASN A 159 1.08 -44.45 -66.23
N LYS A 160 0.24 -45.11 -67.04
CA LYS A 160 -1.21 -44.87 -67.05
C LYS A 160 -1.88 -45.35 -65.77
N LEU A 161 -1.51 -46.53 -65.29
CA LEU A 161 -2.00 -47.08 -64.02
C LEU A 161 -1.49 -46.25 -62.83
N GLU A 162 -0.22 -45.84 -62.86
CA GLU A 162 0.42 -44.99 -61.87
C GLU A 162 -0.25 -43.62 -61.79
N ALA A 163 -0.52 -42.94 -62.91
CA ALA A 163 -1.24 -41.67 -62.91
C ALA A 163 -2.64 -41.80 -62.30
N THR A 164 -3.32 -42.92 -62.53
CA THR A 164 -4.65 -43.20 -61.96
C THR A 164 -4.57 -43.39 -60.45
N GLU A 165 -3.59 -44.18 -59.97
CA GLU A 165 -3.40 -44.43 -58.54
C GLU A 165 -2.83 -43.21 -57.80
N ILE A 166 -1.99 -42.37 -58.42
CA ILE A 166 -1.53 -41.10 -57.86
C ILE A 166 -2.70 -40.12 -57.67
N ALA A 167 -3.57 -40.00 -58.69
CA ALA A 167 -4.76 -39.16 -58.58
C ALA A 167 -5.70 -39.67 -57.46
N MET A 168 -5.88 -40.99 -57.37
CA MET A 168 -6.68 -41.61 -56.31
C MET A 168 -6.04 -41.42 -54.92
N LEU A 169 -4.72 -41.53 -54.81
CA LEU A 169 -3.96 -41.31 -53.59
C LEU A 169 -4.11 -39.87 -53.10
N GLN A 170 -4.01 -38.88 -53.99
CA GLN A 170 -4.21 -37.48 -53.66
C GLN A 170 -5.62 -37.22 -53.10
N LEU A 171 -6.65 -37.78 -53.75
CA LEU A 171 -8.03 -37.70 -53.28
C LEU A 171 -8.21 -38.37 -51.91
N LYS A 172 -7.68 -39.58 -51.73
CA LYS A 172 -7.76 -40.32 -50.45
C LYS A 172 -7.01 -39.61 -49.32
N LYS A 173 -5.83 -39.04 -49.60
CA LYS A 173 -5.01 -38.31 -48.63
C LYS A 173 -5.68 -37.00 -48.21
N SER A 174 -6.25 -36.27 -49.18
CA SER A 174 -7.07 -35.09 -48.91
C SER A 174 -8.28 -35.43 -48.04
N ALA A 175 -9.08 -36.44 -48.42
CA ALA A 175 -10.23 -36.89 -47.64
C ALA A 175 -9.87 -37.38 -46.23
N THR A 176 -8.72 -38.06 -46.08
CA THR A 176 -8.21 -38.51 -44.77
C THR A 176 -7.80 -37.33 -43.91
N ASN A 177 -7.12 -36.33 -44.47
CA ASN A 177 -6.76 -35.09 -43.77
C ASN A 177 -8.01 -34.30 -43.34
N THR A 178 -9.04 -34.21 -44.20
CA THR A 178 -10.32 -33.58 -43.83
C THR A 178 -10.98 -34.32 -42.66
N ARG A 179 -10.99 -35.66 -42.68
CA ARG A 179 -11.53 -36.47 -41.57
C ARG A 179 -10.73 -36.30 -40.29
N LEU A 180 -9.40 -36.19 -40.39
CA LEU A 180 -8.52 -35.96 -39.25
C LEU A 180 -8.74 -34.56 -38.66
N PHE A 181 -8.94 -33.55 -39.51
CA PHE A 181 -9.34 -32.21 -39.10
C PHE A 181 -10.70 -32.20 -38.40
N GLN A 182 -11.71 -32.89 -38.96
CA GLN A 182 -13.02 -33.04 -38.32
C GLN A 182 -12.94 -33.74 -36.96
N LEU A 183 -12.13 -34.80 -36.83
CA LEU A 183 -11.89 -35.49 -35.57
C LEU A 183 -11.25 -34.55 -34.54
N ASN A 184 -10.20 -33.81 -34.94
CA ASN A 184 -9.54 -32.83 -34.08
C ASN A 184 -10.49 -31.71 -33.66
N PHE A 185 -11.31 -31.22 -34.59
CA PHE A 185 -12.32 -30.20 -34.30
C PHE A 185 -13.35 -30.68 -33.27
N ILE A 186 -13.84 -31.92 -33.40
CA ILE A 186 -14.74 -32.54 -32.41
C ILE A 186 -14.03 -32.66 -31.06
N LEU A 187 -12.79 -33.15 -31.02
CA LEU A 187 -11.99 -33.28 -29.79
C LEU A 187 -11.78 -31.92 -29.10
N TYR A 188 -11.43 -30.87 -29.85
CA TYR A 188 -11.25 -29.53 -29.30
C TYR A 188 -12.57 -28.92 -28.82
N SER A 189 -13.66 -29.09 -29.57
CA SER A 189 -14.99 -28.61 -29.17
C SER A 189 -15.48 -29.28 -27.88
N VAL A 190 -15.18 -30.57 -27.72
CA VAL A 190 -15.46 -31.31 -26.48
C VAL A 190 -14.61 -30.81 -25.33
N LEU A 191 -13.30 -30.66 -25.53
CA LEU A 191 -12.39 -30.19 -24.50
C LEU A 191 -12.83 -28.81 -24.02
N LEU A 192 -13.20 -27.93 -24.94
CA LEU A 192 -13.74 -26.62 -24.66
C LEU A 192 -15.07 -26.70 -23.89
N GLY A 193 -15.99 -27.59 -24.30
CA GLY A 193 -17.24 -27.81 -23.59
C GLY A 193 -17.04 -28.31 -22.15
N VAL A 194 -16.12 -29.26 -21.94
CA VAL A 194 -15.75 -29.76 -20.61
C VAL A 194 -15.10 -28.66 -19.77
N LEU A 195 -14.24 -27.83 -20.36
CA LEU A 195 -13.62 -26.68 -19.68
C LEU A 195 -14.68 -25.65 -19.26
N ILE A 196 -15.65 -25.32 -20.14
CA ILE A 196 -16.75 -24.41 -19.84
C ILE A 196 -17.64 -24.97 -18.72
N LEU A 197 -17.99 -26.26 -18.79
CA LEU A 197 -18.81 -26.92 -17.77
C LEU A 197 -18.07 -27.03 -16.42
N SER A 198 -16.78 -27.36 -16.44
CA SER A 198 -15.91 -27.38 -15.26
C SER A 198 -15.78 -25.99 -14.65
N PHE A 199 -15.60 -24.96 -15.49
CA PHE A 199 -15.58 -23.57 -15.05
C PHE A 199 -16.92 -23.18 -14.42
N PHE A 200 -18.05 -23.52 -15.03
CA PHE A 200 -19.38 -23.24 -14.47
C PHE A 200 -19.61 -23.99 -13.14
N PHE A 201 -19.13 -25.22 -13.02
CA PHE A 201 -19.22 -26.01 -11.79
C PHE A 201 -18.33 -25.42 -10.67
N LEU A 202 -17.07 -25.10 -10.98
CA LEU A 202 -16.14 -24.45 -10.06
C LEU A 202 -16.62 -23.06 -9.64
N TYR A 203 -17.20 -22.30 -10.57
CA TYR A 203 -17.79 -21.00 -10.31
C TYR A 203 -19.00 -21.08 -9.36
N ASN A 204 -19.88 -22.07 -9.54
CA ASN A 204 -20.99 -22.30 -8.63
C ASN A 204 -20.54 -22.77 -7.25
N ILE A 205 -19.54 -23.65 -7.15
CA ILE A 205 -18.93 -24.05 -5.88
C ILE A 205 -18.28 -22.84 -5.20
N TYR A 206 -17.54 -22.02 -5.94
CA TYR A 206 -16.93 -20.80 -5.44
C TYR A 206 -17.99 -19.83 -4.89
N ASN A 207 -19.10 -19.64 -5.61
CA ASN A 207 -20.20 -18.80 -5.15
C ASN A 207 -20.94 -19.36 -3.93
N ASP A 208 -21.17 -20.68 -3.82
CA ASP A 208 -21.76 -21.28 -2.62
C ASP A 208 -20.85 -21.12 -1.40
N ILE A 209 -19.54 -21.37 -1.58
CA ILE A 209 -18.54 -21.17 -0.52
C ILE A 209 -18.46 -19.69 -0.12
N LYS A 210 -18.50 -18.77 -1.10
CA LYS A 210 -18.49 -17.33 -0.86
C LYS A 210 -19.72 -16.88 -0.07
N ASN A 211 -20.90 -17.39 -0.40
CA ASN A 211 -22.14 -17.06 0.31
C ASN A 211 -22.14 -17.62 1.75
N ARG A 212 -21.70 -18.87 1.95
CA ARG A 212 -21.55 -19.44 3.31
C ARG A 212 -20.54 -18.65 4.14
N ARG A 213 -19.38 -18.30 3.56
CA ARG A 213 -18.38 -17.45 4.21
C ARG A 213 -18.93 -16.06 4.53
N LYS A 214 -19.80 -15.48 3.68
CA LYS A 214 -20.43 -14.18 3.93
C LYS A 214 -21.44 -14.25 5.08
N THR A 215 -22.30 -15.26 5.11
CA THR A 215 -23.25 -15.47 6.21
C THR A 215 -22.54 -15.78 7.52
N GLN A 216 -21.48 -16.59 7.47
CA GLN A 216 -20.68 -16.92 8.65
C GLN A 216 -19.90 -15.70 9.18
N LYS A 217 -19.25 -14.93 8.30
CA LYS A 217 -18.63 -13.65 8.67
C LYS A 217 -19.63 -12.64 9.21
N HIS A 218 -20.86 -12.61 8.70
CA HIS A 218 -21.90 -11.70 9.20
C HIS A 218 -22.41 -12.09 10.59
N LEU A 219 -22.59 -13.39 10.86
CA LEU A 219 -22.90 -13.92 12.20
C LEU A 219 -21.75 -13.72 13.19
N GLU A 220 -20.51 -13.96 12.76
CA GLU A 220 -19.30 -13.66 13.56
C GLU A 220 -19.18 -12.16 13.83
N LEU A 221 -19.49 -11.30 12.85
CA LEU A 221 -19.50 -9.84 13.01
C LEU A 221 -20.58 -9.40 14.00
N LEU A 222 -21.82 -9.90 13.90
CA LEU A 222 -22.90 -9.56 14.83
C LEU A 222 -22.60 -10.05 16.26
N THR A 223 -22.07 -11.27 16.39
CA THR A 223 -21.65 -11.82 17.69
C THR A 223 -20.48 -11.02 18.27
N ARG A 224 -19.52 -10.62 17.44
CA ARG A 224 -18.42 -9.75 17.83
C ARG A 224 -18.91 -8.36 18.21
N GLN A 225 -19.84 -7.77 17.46
CA GLN A 225 -20.41 -6.46 17.75
C GLN A 225 -21.16 -6.43 19.09
N ILE A 226 -21.96 -7.46 19.40
CA ILE A 226 -22.62 -7.58 20.70
C ILE A 226 -21.58 -7.83 21.81
N ASN A 227 -20.59 -8.69 21.56
CA ASN A 227 -19.52 -8.96 22.52
C ASN A 227 -18.61 -7.76 22.78
N GLU A 228 -18.37 -6.89 21.79
CA GLU A 228 -17.52 -5.69 21.89
C GLU A 228 -18.32 -4.42 22.21
N ALA A 229 -19.66 -4.50 22.29
CA ALA A 229 -20.49 -3.37 22.66
C ALA A 229 -20.08 -2.81 24.03
N HIS A 230 -20.03 -1.48 24.12
CA HIS A 230 -19.62 -0.78 25.33
C HIS A 230 -20.66 -0.89 26.45
N ASP A 231 -21.94 -0.95 26.08
CA ASP A 231 -23.04 -1.14 27.03
C ASP A 231 -22.99 -2.52 27.67
N ALA A 232 -23.31 -2.59 28.96
CA ALA A 232 -23.32 -3.85 29.69
C ALA A 232 -24.58 -4.65 29.37
N ILE A 233 -24.42 -5.65 28.48
CA ILE A 233 -25.48 -6.50 27.98
C ILE A 233 -25.26 -7.92 28.46
N TYR A 234 -26.28 -8.47 29.11
CA TYR A 234 -26.32 -9.90 29.43
C TYR A 234 -27.66 -10.51 29.07
N ILE A 235 -27.64 -11.81 28.78
CA ILE A 235 -28.84 -12.61 28.54
C ILE A 235 -28.99 -13.58 29.70
N ILE A 236 -30.20 -13.69 30.22
CA ILE A 236 -30.58 -14.68 31.23
C ILE A 236 -31.63 -15.65 30.66
N ASP A 237 -31.61 -16.90 31.10
CA ASP A 237 -32.68 -17.85 30.83
C ASP A 237 -33.93 -17.58 31.71
N ALA A 238 -34.97 -18.38 31.50
CA ALA A 238 -36.21 -18.31 32.28
C ALA A 238 -35.99 -18.57 33.79
N ASP A 239 -34.89 -19.21 34.18
CA ASP A 239 -34.50 -19.52 35.56
C ASP A 239 -33.53 -18.47 36.14
N ARG A 240 -33.35 -17.32 35.46
CA ARG A 240 -32.51 -16.18 35.85
C ARG A 240 -31.00 -16.45 35.83
N ARG A 241 -30.56 -17.51 35.15
CA ARG A 241 -29.14 -17.82 34.98
C ARG A 241 -28.59 -17.12 33.76
N ILE A 242 -27.40 -16.55 33.89
CA ILE A 242 -26.72 -15.84 32.80
C ILE A 242 -26.31 -16.85 31.72
N THR A 243 -26.81 -16.68 30.50
CA THR A 243 -26.49 -17.49 29.32
C THR A 243 -25.57 -16.76 28.33
N SER A 244 -25.48 -15.44 28.42
CA SER A 244 -24.55 -14.62 27.64
C SER A 244 -24.09 -13.41 28.44
N TRP A 245 -22.81 -13.06 28.29
CA TRP A 245 -22.16 -11.97 29.03
C TRP A 245 -21.13 -11.28 28.13
N ASN A 246 -21.40 -10.04 27.72
CA ASN A 246 -20.56 -9.30 26.78
C ASN A 246 -19.39 -8.57 27.46
N LYS A 247 -18.43 -8.03 26.68
CA LYS A 247 -17.29 -7.26 27.23
C LYS A 247 -17.73 -6.00 27.97
N GLY A 248 -18.83 -5.36 27.58
CA GLY A 248 -19.40 -4.25 28.32
C GLY A 248 -19.79 -4.65 29.75
N ALA A 249 -20.41 -5.83 29.91
CA ALA A 249 -20.78 -6.39 31.21
C ALA A 249 -19.54 -6.85 32.00
N GLU A 250 -18.51 -7.41 31.33
CA GLU A 250 -17.23 -7.72 31.97
C GLU A 250 -16.54 -6.48 32.53
N LYS A 251 -16.55 -5.37 31.79
CA LYS A 251 -15.94 -4.10 32.22
C LYS A 251 -16.74 -3.44 33.33
N LEU A 252 -18.06 -3.37 33.20
CA LEU A 252 -18.91 -2.66 34.17
C LEU A 252 -19.00 -3.40 35.50
N PHE A 253 -19.18 -4.73 35.47
CA PHE A 253 -19.40 -5.53 36.68
C PHE A 253 -18.15 -6.28 37.15
N GLU A 254 -17.06 -6.24 36.38
CA GLU A 254 -15.73 -6.82 36.69
C GLU A 254 -15.70 -8.35 36.80
N TYR A 255 -16.77 -9.03 36.40
CA TYR A 255 -16.81 -10.50 36.26
C TYR A 255 -16.52 -10.89 34.82
N SER A 256 -15.58 -11.80 34.59
CA SER A 256 -15.37 -12.36 33.26
C SER A 256 -16.57 -13.20 32.81
N SER A 257 -16.75 -13.36 31.49
CA SER A 257 -17.83 -14.17 30.91
C SER A 257 -17.81 -15.60 31.45
N LEU A 258 -16.62 -16.20 31.59
CA LEU A 258 -16.42 -17.52 32.20
C LEU A 258 -16.89 -17.61 33.66
N GLU A 259 -16.76 -16.52 34.43
CA GLU A 259 -17.17 -16.48 35.84
C GLU A 259 -18.66 -16.18 36.03
N ALA A 260 -19.28 -15.52 35.05
CA ALA A 260 -20.66 -15.08 35.10
C ALA A 260 -21.65 -16.12 34.54
N LEU A 261 -21.25 -16.86 33.49
CA LEU A 261 -22.11 -17.84 32.83
C LEU A 261 -22.61 -18.92 33.81
N GLY A 262 -23.92 -19.20 33.77
CA GLY A 262 -24.60 -20.20 34.59
C GLY A 262 -24.97 -19.76 36.02
N LYS A 263 -24.49 -18.60 36.48
CA LYS A 263 -24.83 -18.03 37.79
C LYS A 263 -26.12 -17.21 37.74
N ASP A 264 -26.81 -17.15 38.87
CA ASP A 264 -27.95 -16.23 39.06
C ASP A 264 -27.46 -14.78 39.10
N VAL A 265 -28.06 -13.93 38.26
CA VAL A 265 -27.56 -12.56 38.04
C VAL A 265 -27.69 -11.65 39.25
N ASN A 266 -28.73 -11.84 40.07
CA ASN A 266 -28.96 -10.97 41.22
C ASN A 266 -28.04 -11.32 42.40
N THR A 267 -27.74 -12.61 42.53
CA THR A 267 -26.77 -13.15 43.48
C THR A 267 -25.34 -12.74 43.11
N LEU A 268 -24.97 -12.85 41.83
CA LEU A 268 -23.63 -12.49 41.35
C LEU A 268 -23.33 -11.00 41.56
N LEU A 269 -24.31 -10.13 41.30
CA LEU A 269 -24.15 -8.67 41.36
C LEU A 269 -24.61 -8.04 42.68
N GLN A 270 -24.91 -8.86 43.70
CA GLN A 270 -25.34 -8.46 45.06
C GLN A 270 -26.37 -7.33 45.06
N THR A 271 -27.49 -7.59 44.39
CA THR A 271 -28.49 -6.57 44.08
C THR A 271 -29.29 -6.22 45.33
N HIS A 272 -29.25 -4.96 45.74
CA HIS A 272 -29.96 -4.51 46.94
C HIS A 272 -31.43 -4.18 46.62
N ILE A 273 -32.22 -5.19 46.30
CA ILE A 273 -33.66 -5.12 45.98
C ILE A 273 -34.36 -6.27 46.72
N SER A 274 -35.57 -6.04 47.23
CA SER A 274 -36.38 -7.06 47.90
C SER A 274 -36.94 -8.12 46.92
N GLU A 275 -37.20 -9.36 47.37
CA GLU A 275 -37.82 -10.38 46.51
C GLU A 275 -39.20 -9.96 45.97
N GLU A 276 -39.94 -9.12 46.72
CA GLU A 276 -41.22 -8.55 46.29
C GLU A 276 -41.08 -7.59 45.11
N GLU A 277 -40.08 -6.72 45.12
CA GLU A 277 -39.81 -5.78 44.00
C GLU A 277 -39.34 -6.51 42.74
N ILE A 278 -38.57 -7.60 42.88
CA ILE A 278 -38.17 -8.45 41.75
C ILE A 278 -39.39 -9.15 41.14
N ALA A 279 -40.33 -9.63 41.96
CA ALA A 279 -41.56 -10.26 41.49
C ALA A 279 -42.49 -9.27 40.76
N VAL A 280 -42.52 -8.00 41.18
CA VAL A 280 -43.25 -6.92 40.51
C VAL A 280 -42.61 -6.60 39.15
N ALA A 281 -41.29 -6.43 39.09
CA ALA A 281 -40.57 -6.18 37.84
C ALA A 281 -40.75 -7.32 36.82
N LEU A 282 -40.70 -8.60 37.25
CA LEU A 282 -40.91 -9.75 36.36
C LEU A 282 -42.35 -9.82 35.82
N LYS A 283 -43.36 -9.45 36.63
CA LYS A 283 -44.75 -9.34 36.16
C LYS A 283 -44.94 -8.22 35.14
N GLU A 284 -44.24 -7.09 35.30
CA GLU A 284 -44.25 -6.01 34.31
C GLU A 284 -43.59 -6.42 32.99
N ILE A 285 -42.42 -7.08 33.05
CA ILE A 285 -41.75 -7.60 31.84
C ILE A 285 -42.64 -8.62 31.11
N ALA A 286 -43.27 -9.54 31.84
CA ALA A 286 -44.13 -10.56 31.24
C ALA A 286 -45.41 -9.98 30.60
N LYS A 287 -45.85 -8.79 31.04
CA LYS A 287 -47.05 -8.11 30.53
C LYS A 287 -46.73 -7.16 29.36
N ASN A 288 -45.61 -6.46 29.42
CA ASN A 288 -45.27 -5.34 28.51
C ASN A 288 -44.09 -5.65 27.57
N ASP A 289 -43.52 -6.86 27.62
CA ASP A 289 -42.27 -7.25 26.93
C ASP A 289 -41.04 -6.38 27.28
N TYR A 290 -41.15 -5.47 28.25
CA TYR A 290 -40.13 -4.48 28.60
C TYR A 290 -40.25 -4.00 30.06
N TRP A 291 -39.12 -3.72 30.70
CA TRP A 291 -39.02 -3.03 32.00
C TRP A 291 -37.77 -2.16 32.06
N SER A 292 -37.81 -1.10 32.86
CA SER A 292 -36.63 -0.28 33.17
C SER A 292 -36.66 0.26 34.60
N GLY A 293 -35.51 0.24 35.28
CA GLY A 293 -35.38 0.78 36.64
C GLY A 293 -33.94 1.00 37.09
N GLU A 294 -33.74 1.78 38.15
CA GLU A 294 -32.43 2.02 38.75
C GLU A 294 -32.10 0.97 39.81
N LEU A 295 -30.90 0.40 39.73
CA LEU A 295 -30.45 -0.68 40.59
C LEU A 295 -29.09 -0.33 41.19
N LYS A 296 -28.95 -0.60 42.48
CA LYS A 296 -27.66 -0.58 43.17
C LYS A 296 -27.04 -1.97 43.06
N ARG A 297 -25.86 -2.05 42.43
CA ARG A 297 -25.14 -3.29 42.18
C ARG A 297 -23.73 -3.19 42.77
N VAL A 298 -23.12 -4.34 43.05
CA VAL A 298 -21.75 -4.42 43.56
C VAL A 298 -20.90 -5.15 42.52
N THR A 299 -19.81 -4.53 42.09
CA THR A 299 -18.84 -5.15 41.18
C THR A 299 -18.00 -6.21 41.90
N LYS A 300 -17.22 -7.00 41.15
CA LYS A 300 -16.33 -8.02 41.72
C LYS A 300 -15.34 -7.47 42.75
N SER A 301 -14.81 -6.25 42.58
CA SER A 301 -13.90 -5.60 43.54
C SER A 301 -14.59 -5.04 44.78
N GLY A 302 -15.91 -5.16 44.89
CA GLY A 302 -16.70 -4.60 46.00
C GLY A 302 -17.07 -3.12 45.80
N LYS A 303 -16.86 -2.56 44.60
CA LYS A 303 -17.28 -1.20 44.26
C LYS A 303 -18.80 -1.16 44.09
N ILE A 304 -19.45 -0.21 44.75
CA ILE A 304 -20.87 0.05 44.58
C ILE A 304 -21.05 0.90 43.33
N ILE A 305 -21.87 0.42 42.40
CA ILE A 305 -22.24 1.15 41.18
C ILE A 305 -23.75 1.31 41.11
N PHE A 306 -24.21 2.44 40.58
CA PHE A 306 -25.61 2.67 40.29
C PHE A 306 -25.83 2.44 38.81
N VAL A 307 -26.71 1.50 38.47
CA VAL A 307 -27.01 1.16 37.09
C VAL A 307 -28.48 1.39 36.80
N ARG A 308 -28.78 2.06 35.69
CA ARG A 308 -30.12 2.05 35.10
C ARG A 308 -30.21 0.84 34.18
N SER A 309 -31.07 -0.11 34.52
CA SER A 309 -31.22 -1.39 33.83
C SER A 309 -32.52 -1.43 33.05
N SER A 310 -32.47 -1.89 31.80
CA SER A 310 -33.64 -2.14 30.93
C SER A 310 -33.64 -3.61 30.48
N SER A 311 -34.77 -4.30 30.59
CA SER A 311 -34.88 -5.75 30.27
C SER A 311 -36.05 -6.06 29.33
N THR A 312 -35.82 -6.91 28.32
CA THR A 312 -36.77 -7.30 27.26
C THR A 312 -36.84 -8.82 27.12
N THR A 313 -37.99 -9.39 26.72
CA THR A 313 -38.17 -10.86 26.58
C THR A 313 -37.60 -11.45 25.29
N ILE A 314 -37.06 -12.68 25.36
CA ILE A 314 -36.75 -13.55 24.20
C ILE A 314 -37.83 -14.62 24.11
N LYS A 315 -38.42 -14.83 22.92
CA LYS A 315 -39.48 -15.81 22.68
C LYS A 315 -39.10 -16.85 21.62
N ASP A 316 -39.59 -18.07 21.77
CA ASP A 316 -39.47 -19.11 20.74
C ASP A 316 -40.50 -18.91 19.60
N ALA A 317 -40.42 -19.74 18.55
CA ALA A 317 -41.33 -19.67 17.40
C ALA A 317 -42.82 -19.95 17.75
N LYS A 318 -43.12 -20.36 18.98
CA LYS A 318 -44.48 -20.57 19.51
C LYS A 318 -44.92 -19.45 20.46
N GLY A 319 -44.09 -18.41 20.65
CA GLY A 319 -44.39 -17.26 21.50
C GLY A 319 -44.10 -17.46 22.98
N VAL A 320 -43.46 -18.57 23.37
CA VAL A 320 -43.11 -18.86 24.76
C VAL A 320 -41.83 -18.11 25.13
N ILE A 321 -41.83 -17.41 26.27
CA ILE A 321 -40.64 -16.70 26.77
C ILE A 321 -39.57 -17.73 27.17
N THR A 322 -38.42 -17.68 26.53
CA THR A 322 -37.26 -18.56 26.78
C THR A 322 -36.13 -17.88 27.55
N GLY A 323 -36.20 -16.56 27.73
CA GLY A 323 -35.19 -15.79 28.46
C GLY A 323 -35.42 -14.29 28.36
N TYR A 324 -34.46 -13.51 28.86
CA TYR A 324 -34.50 -12.05 28.88
C TYR A 324 -33.16 -11.46 28.48
N VAL A 325 -33.17 -10.37 27.72
CA VAL A 325 -31.99 -9.55 27.43
C VAL A 325 -32.04 -8.32 28.31
N SER A 326 -30.97 -8.05 29.05
CA SER A 326 -30.86 -6.87 29.91
C SER A 326 -29.69 -5.99 29.48
N VAL A 327 -29.94 -4.68 29.36
CA VAL A 327 -28.97 -3.63 29.05
C VAL A 327 -28.83 -2.72 30.27
N ASN A 328 -27.60 -2.41 30.68
CA ASN A 328 -27.32 -1.66 31.90
C ASN A 328 -26.42 -0.47 31.63
N PHE A 329 -26.83 0.71 32.09
CA PHE A 329 -26.11 1.97 31.96
C PHE A 329 -25.60 2.43 33.33
N ASP A 330 -24.31 2.75 33.43
CA ASP A 330 -23.72 3.34 34.64
C ASP A 330 -24.18 4.80 34.80
N ILE A 331 -24.80 5.12 35.94
CA ILE A 331 -25.25 6.48 36.29
C ILE A 331 -24.47 7.05 37.49
N THR A 332 -23.38 6.39 37.90
CA THR A 332 -22.58 6.77 39.08
C THR A 332 -21.98 8.16 38.94
N LEU A 333 -21.43 8.50 37.76
CA LEU A 333 -20.85 9.82 37.49
C LEU A 333 -21.90 10.95 37.57
N GLN A 334 -23.14 10.70 37.13
CA GLN A 334 -24.22 11.68 37.20
C GLN A 334 -24.58 12.02 38.66
N LYS A 335 -24.54 11.03 39.56
CA LYS A 335 -24.70 11.23 41.01
C LYS A 335 -23.51 11.97 41.63
N GLU A 336 -22.28 11.69 41.21
CA GLU A 336 -21.07 12.39 41.67
C GLU A 336 -21.04 13.85 41.20
N LEU A 337 -21.44 14.15 39.96
CA LEU A 337 -21.48 15.52 39.42
C LEU A 337 -22.43 16.43 40.21
N SER A 338 -23.58 15.88 40.64
CA SER A 338 -24.52 16.59 41.50
C SER A 338 -23.94 16.92 42.88
N ALA A 339 -23.02 16.09 43.39
CA ALA A 339 -22.29 16.36 44.63
C ALA A 339 -21.13 17.36 44.42
N GLN A 340 -20.48 17.35 43.25
CA GLN A 340 -19.43 18.30 42.89
C GLN A 340 -19.94 19.75 42.77
N VAL A 341 -21.15 19.97 42.26
CA VAL A 341 -21.76 21.32 42.22
C VAL A 341 -21.91 21.91 43.63
N GLN A 342 -22.28 21.08 44.62
CA GLN A 342 -22.36 21.48 46.03
C GLN A 342 -20.96 21.80 46.60
N HIS A 343 -19.92 21.08 46.16
CA HIS A 343 -18.54 21.30 46.56
C HIS A 343 -17.97 22.61 45.99
N LEU A 344 -18.25 22.92 44.72
CA LEU A 344 -17.84 24.17 44.06
C LEU A 344 -18.46 25.40 44.74
N ALA A 345 -19.73 25.33 45.17
CA ALA A 345 -20.36 26.40 45.93
C ALA A 345 -19.63 26.68 47.26
N ASN A 346 -19.17 25.63 47.95
CA ASN A 346 -18.38 25.79 49.18
C ASN A 346 -16.98 26.38 48.93
N MET A 347 -16.35 26.10 47.79
CA MET A 347 -15.04 26.66 47.43
C MET A 347 -15.10 28.17 47.16
N VAL A 348 -16.16 28.65 46.51
CA VAL A 348 -16.36 30.09 46.27
C VAL A 348 -16.57 30.84 47.60
N GLU A 349 -17.34 30.25 48.52
CA GLU A 349 -17.64 30.84 49.83
C GLU A 349 -16.38 31.04 50.68
N HIS A 350 -15.42 30.11 50.64
CA HIS A 350 -14.19 30.13 51.46
C HIS A 350 -12.94 30.64 50.69
N SER A 351 -13.10 31.22 49.49
CA SER A 351 -11.97 31.79 48.74
C SER A 351 -11.34 32.97 49.50
N SER A 352 -10.02 33.11 49.44
CA SER A 352 -9.29 34.23 50.06
C SER A 352 -9.43 35.54 49.29
N ASP A 353 -9.66 35.47 47.98
CA ASP A 353 -9.91 36.65 47.15
C ASP A 353 -11.32 37.20 47.45
N ALA A 354 -11.48 38.53 47.38
CA ALA A 354 -12.77 39.16 47.59
C ALA A 354 -13.66 38.94 46.37
N ILE A 355 -14.62 38.03 46.49
CA ILE A 355 -15.62 37.71 45.46
C ILE A 355 -16.98 38.20 45.94
N MET A 356 -17.55 39.14 45.19
CA MET A 356 -18.88 39.69 45.44
C MET A 356 -19.69 39.75 44.15
N SER A 357 -21.00 39.59 44.23
CA SER A 357 -21.90 39.90 43.11
C SER A 357 -22.87 40.98 43.49
N ARG A 358 -23.31 41.79 42.52
CA ARG A 358 -24.38 42.79 42.72
C ARG A 358 -25.44 42.70 41.63
N GLY A 359 -26.66 43.11 41.99
CA GLY A 359 -27.76 43.23 41.06
C GLY A 359 -27.59 44.41 40.11
N LEU A 360 -28.46 44.45 39.08
CA LEU A 360 -28.56 45.61 38.19
C LEU A 360 -29.02 46.88 38.93
N ASP A 361 -29.63 46.73 40.12
CA ASP A 361 -29.98 47.82 41.06
C ASP A 361 -28.77 48.35 41.87
N LYS A 362 -27.56 47.84 41.56
CA LYS A 362 -26.27 48.17 42.17
C LYS A 362 -26.10 47.71 43.63
N ARG A 363 -27.03 46.92 44.17
CA ARG A 363 -26.94 46.36 45.53
C ARG A 363 -26.23 45.02 45.52
N ILE A 364 -25.37 44.80 46.50
CA ILE A 364 -24.61 43.55 46.64
C ILE A 364 -25.57 42.39 46.99
N ILE A 365 -25.51 41.31 46.22
CA ILE A 365 -26.33 40.09 46.32
C ILE A 365 -25.54 38.93 46.94
N SER A 366 -24.24 38.85 46.68
CA SER A 366 -23.37 37.80 47.21
C SER A 366 -22.08 38.41 47.74
N TRP A 367 -21.59 37.86 48.84
CA TRP A 367 -20.41 38.30 49.57
C TRP A 367 -19.78 37.08 50.23
N ASN A 368 -18.60 36.69 49.75
CA ASN A 368 -17.87 35.53 50.28
C ASN A 368 -16.98 35.91 51.48
N GLU A 369 -16.42 34.91 52.17
CA GLU A 369 -15.55 35.12 53.35
C GLU A 369 -14.28 35.94 53.01
N GLY A 370 -13.74 35.79 51.80
CA GLY A 370 -12.61 36.58 51.29
C GLY A 370 -12.91 38.07 51.19
N SER A 371 -14.15 38.43 50.85
CA SER A 371 -14.61 39.82 50.81
C SER A 371 -14.66 40.42 52.23
N GLU A 372 -15.08 39.65 53.22
CA GLU A 372 -15.06 40.08 54.63
C GLU A 372 -13.64 40.36 55.13
N LYS A 373 -12.70 39.45 54.83
CA LYS A 373 -11.30 39.58 55.27
C LYS A 373 -10.55 40.71 54.55
N THR A 374 -10.76 40.86 53.24
CA THR A 374 -10.01 41.82 52.42
C THR A 374 -10.52 43.25 52.58
N LEU A 375 -11.84 43.43 52.64
CA LEU A 375 -12.49 44.75 52.66
C LEU A 375 -12.93 45.16 54.07
N GLY A 376 -13.04 44.21 55.01
CA GLY A 376 -13.33 44.45 56.42
C GLY A 376 -14.82 44.57 56.78
N TYR A 377 -15.74 44.37 55.82
CA TYR A 377 -17.19 44.39 56.04
C TYR A 377 -17.75 42.97 56.15
N SER A 378 -18.58 42.72 57.17
CA SER A 378 -19.31 41.43 57.27
C SER A 378 -20.37 41.30 56.17
N LYS A 379 -20.74 40.07 55.83
CA LYS A 379 -21.76 39.71 54.84
C LYS A 379 -23.09 40.39 55.17
N GLU A 380 -23.51 40.39 56.43
CA GLU A 380 -24.75 41.04 56.86
C GLU A 380 -24.69 42.58 56.73
N GLU A 381 -23.50 43.18 56.86
CA GLU A 381 -23.32 44.63 56.67
C GLU A 381 -23.27 45.05 55.20
N ALA A 382 -22.79 44.17 54.32
CA ALA A 382 -22.51 44.44 52.92
C ALA A 382 -23.68 44.10 51.98
N ILE A 383 -24.39 42.99 52.23
CA ILE A 383 -25.53 42.55 51.42
C ILE A 383 -26.63 43.63 51.44
N GLY A 384 -27.15 43.96 50.27
CA GLY A 384 -28.18 44.98 50.09
C GLY A 384 -27.69 46.43 50.08
N LYS A 385 -26.40 46.71 50.35
CA LYS A 385 -25.79 48.03 50.20
C LYS A 385 -25.04 48.16 48.87
N THR A 386 -24.72 49.39 48.48
CA THR A 386 -23.86 49.68 47.33
C THR A 386 -22.40 49.84 47.77
N ALA A 387 -21.45 49.57 46.87
CA ALA A 387 -20.01 49.75 47.15
C ALA A 387 -19.64 51.21 47.52
N ILE A 388 -20.45 52.17 47.08
CA ILE A 388 -20.31 53.60 47.41
C ILE A 388 -20.80 53.88 48.84
N GLU A 389 -21.95 53.32 49.23
CA GLU A 389 -22.47 53.44 50.61
C GLU A 389 -21.52 52.82 51.64
N LEU A 390 -20.78 51.78 51.25
CA LEU A 390 -19.72 51.16 52.06
C LEU A 390 -18.37 51.90 51.96
N GLY A 391 -18.24 52.96 51.16
CA GLY A 391 -16.99 53.71 51.03
C GLY A 391 -15.80 52.91 50.48
N MET A 392 -16.05 51.76 49.85
CA MET A 392 -15.01 50.85 49.31
C MET A 392 -14.26 51.44 48.11
N ILE A 393 -14.90 52.38 47.42
CA ILE A 393 -14.41 53.05 46.22
C ILE A 393 -14.68 54.55 46.33
N ARG A 394 -13.72 55.38 45.91
CA ARG A 394 -13.80 56.85 45.97
C ARG A 394 -13.71 57.52 44.59
N PHE A 395 -14.23 56.86 43.56
CA PHE A 395 -14.20 57.36 42.18
C PHE A 395 -15.26 58.45 41.89
N SER A 396 -15.07 59.19 40.79
CA SER A 396 -16.14 60.00 40.20
C SER A 396 -17.25 59.08 39.63
N PRO A 397 -18.54 59.47 39.71
CA PRO A 397 -19.65 58.67 39.17
C PRO A 397 -19.51 58.28 37.69
N GLU A 398 -18.77 59.08 36.91
CA GLU A 398 -18.50 58.87 35.48
C GLU A 398 -17.64 57.62 35.21
N LYS A 399 -16.63 57.36 36.07
CA LYS A 399 -15.73 56.21 35.90
C LYS A 399 -16.44 54.88 36.18
N ILE A 400 -17.36 54.87 37.15
CA ILE A 400 -18.19 53.70 37.47
C ILE A 400 -19.14 53.39 36.32
N LEU A 401 -19.74 54.42 35.72
CA LEU A 401 -20.65 54.27 34.57
C LEU A 401 -19.92 53.71 33.34
N HIS A 402 -18.67 54.14 33.12
CA HIS A 402 -17.84 53.65 32.02
C HIS A 402 -17.49 52.17 32.17
N ILE A 403 -17.06 51.75 33.36
CA ILE A 403 -16.78 50.33 33.67
C ILE A 403 -18.06 49.50 33.51
N GLU A 404 -19.22 50.01 33.95
CA GLU A 404 -20.51 49.33 33.76
C GLU A 404 -20.88 49.15 32.28
N GLN A 405 -20.79 50.22 31.47
CA GLN A 405 -21.05 50.16 30.04
C GLN A 405 -20.14 49.16 29.34
N GLU A 406 -18.84 49.18 29.66
CA GLU A 406 -17.89 48.26 29.07
C GLU A 406 -18.22 46.80 29.41
N VAL A 407 -18.52 46.47 30.67
CA VAL A 407 -18.93 45.10 31.03
C VAL A 407 -20.20 44.66 30.31
N PHE A 408 -21.17 45.57 30.10
CA PHE A 408 -22.41 45.24 29.39
C PHE A 408 -22.20 45.02 27.89
N GLU A 409 -21.28 45.77 27.26
CA GLU A 409 -20.98 45.68 25.83
C GLU A 409 -20.01 44.53 25.50
N THR A 410 -18.96 44.33 26.29
CA THR A 410 -17.88 43.37 26.02
C THR A 410 -18.00 42.06 26.80
N GLY A 411 -18.87 42.00 27.81
CA GLY A 411 -19.12 40.83 28.65
C GLY A 411 -18.23 40.72 29.89
N GLY A 412 -17.15 41.52 29.97
CA GLY A 412 -16.26 41.55 31.11
C GLY A 412 -15.28 42.71 31.04
N TRP A 413 -14.88 43.21 32.20
CA TRP A 413 -13.92 44.29 32.34
C TRP A 413 -12.83 43.87 33.32
N LYS A 414 -11.60 44.28 33.03
CA LYS A 414 -10.47 44.07 33.92
C LYS A 414 -9.67 45.35 34.03
N GLY A 415 -9.35 45.75 35.25
CA GLY A 415 -8.53 46.92 35.49
C GLY A 415 -7.98 46.96 36.91
N GLU A 416 -6.93 47.75 37.07
CA GLU A 416 -6.34 48.00 38.39
C GLU A 416 -6.95 49.27 38.98
N GLU A 417 -7.49 49.16 40.17
CA GLU A 417 -8.21 50.24 40.82
C GLU A 417 -7.85 50.32 42.30
N GLU A 418 -7.96 51.53 42.86
CA GLU A 418 -7.69 51.76 44.27
C GLU A 418 -8.94 51.48 45.12
N TYR A 419 -8.81 50.55 46.06
CA TYR A 419 -9.87 50.16 47.00
C TYR A 419 -9.54 50.59 48.42
N PHE A 420 -10.58 50.89 49.18
CA PHE A 420 -10.48 51.30 50.59
C PHE A 420 -11.13 50.25 51.49
N ARG A 421 -10.39 49.85 52.53
CA ARG A 421 -10.89 48.95 53.57
C ARG A 421 -11.73 49.72 54.59
N LYS A 422 -12.53 49.01 55.40
CA LYS A 422 -13.33 49.59 56.50
C LYS A 422 -12.50 50.41 57.50
N ASP A 423 -11.22 50.07 57.67
CA ASP A 423 -10.28 50.81 58.55
C ASP A 423 -9.68 52.08 57.93
N GLY A 424 -9.97 52.35 56.65
CA GLY A 424 -9.51 53.53 55.91
C GLY A 424 -8.21 53.34 55.12
N SER A 425 -7.53 52.18 55.20
CA SER A 425 -6.34 51.88 54.40
C SER A 425 -6.68 51.65 52.92
N SER A 426 -5.82 52.10 52.01
CA SER A 426 -5.96 51.85 50.56
C SER A 426 -5.03 50.75 50.07
N PHE A 427 -5.45 50.05 49.01
CA PHE A 427 -4.64 49.08 48.29
C PHE A 427 -4.97 49.10 46.80
N THR A 428 -4.02 48.66 45.97
CA THR A 428 -4.26 48.47 44.54
C THR A 428 -4.88 47.09 44.32
N GLY A 429 -6.16 47.08 43.99
CA GLY A 429 -6.89 45.88 43.60
C GLY A 429 -6.78 45.65 42.10
N ASP A 430 -6.30 44.49 41.67
CA ASP A 430 -6.58 43.96 40.34
C ASP A 430 -8.02 43.44 40.35
N VAL A 431 -8.90 44.09 39.59
CA VAL A 431 -10.34 43.84 39.63
C VAL A 431 -10.82 43.33 38.30
N THR A 432 -11.56 42.24 38.37
CA THR A 432 -12.31 41.72 37.23
C THR A 432 -13.79 41.82 37.53
N ALA A 433 -14.55 42.42 36.61
CA ALA A 433 -15.99 42.54 36.65
C ALA A 433 -16.59 41.77 35.46
N ASN A 434 -17.46 40.80 35.70
CA ASN A 434 -18.06 39.99 34.63
C ASN A 434 -19.59 40.02 34.68
N ALA A 435 -20.22 40.04 33.50
CA ALA A 435 -21.66 39.90 33.36
C ALA A 435 -22.08 38.44 33.58
N VAL A 436 -22.94 38.20 34.57
CA VAL A 436 -23.58 36.89 34.79
C VAL A 436 -24.87 36.88 33.99
N ARG A 437 -25.04 35.85 33.13
CA ARG A 437 -26.18 35.71 32.23
C ARG A 437 -27.05 34.52 32.61
N ASN A 438 -28.35 34.62 32.36
CA ASN A 438 -29.27 33.48 32.44
C ASN A 438 -29.17 32.60 31.17
N GLU A 439 -29.88 31.46 31.15
CA GLU A 439 -29.92 30.54 29.99
C GLU A 439 -30.44 31.19 28.69
N ALA A 440 -31.18 32.30 28.80
CA ALA A 440 -31.66 33.10 27.67
C ALA A 440 -30.63 34.15 27.19
N GLY A 441 -29.46 34.25 27.83
CA GLY A 441 -28.38 35.18 27.46
C GLY A 441 -28.50 36.59 28.05
N GLU A 442 -29.54 36.87 28.83
CA GLU A 442 -29.78 38.17 29.46
C GLU A 442 -28.93 38.35 30.72
N ILE A 443 -28.40 39.56 30.94
CA ILE A 443 -27.53 39.87 32.08
C ILE A 443 -28.39 40.05 33.33
N THR A 444 -28.17 39.23 34.35
CA THR A 444 -28.95 39.25 35.60
C THR A 444 -28.20 39.92 36.76
N SER A 445 -26.87 39.85 36.76
CA SER A 445 -26.02 40.42 37.81
C SER A 445 -24.58 40.61 37.33
N LEU A 446 -23.80 41.39 38.07
CA LEU A 446 -22.37 41.58 37.82
C LEU A 446 -21.56 40.92 38.95
N LEU A 447 -20.59 40.08 38.59
CA LEU A 447 -19.66 39.43 39.52
C LEU A 447 -18.33 40.17 39.52
N PHE A 448 -17.85 40.54 40.70
CA PHE A 448 -16.58 41.22 40.93
C PHE A 448 -15.63 40.31 41.71
N VAL A 449 -14.40 40.18 41.21
CA VAL A 449 -13.28 39.55 41.92
C VAL A 449 -12.20 40.60 42.12
N ILE A 450 -11.84 40.86 43.37
CA ILE A 450 -10.87 41.90 43.75
C ILE A 450 -9.68 41.21 44.42
N LYS A 451 -8.48 41.41 43.85
CA LYS A 451 -7.24 40.84 44.35
C LYS A 451 -6.21 41.92 44.68
N ASP A 452 -5.65 41.91 45.88
CA ASP A 452 -4.58 42.85 46.26
C ASP A 452 -3.25 42.47 45.57
N ILE A 453 -2.69 43.37 44.75
CA ILE A 453 -1.49 43.11 43.91
C ILE A 453 -0.27 43.96 44.28
N SER A 454 -0.30 44.69 45.40
CA SER A 454 0.76 45.66 45.74
C SER A 454 2.18 45.06 45.78
N LEU A 455 2.35 43.78 46.11
CA LEU A 455 3.66 43.11 46.17
C LEU A 455 4.27 42.80 44.79
N ARG A 456 3.43 42.53 43.77
CA ARG A 456 3.89 42.07 42.45
C ARG A 456 4.59 43.16 41.64
N LYS A 457 4.08 44.40 41.69
CA LYS A 457 4.63 45.53 40.92
C LYS A 457 6.08 45.87 41.30
N THR A 458 6.47 45.63 42.55
CA THR A 458 7.84 45.91 43.01
C THR A 458 8.88 45.00 42.33
N LEU A 459 8.49 43.82 41.83
CA LEU A 459 9.40 42.83 41.23
C LEU A 459 9.61 43.01 39.72
N GLU A 460 8.59 43.49 38.98
CA GLU A 460 8.65 43.62 37.51
C GLU A 460 9.65 44.71 37.05
N GLU A 461 9.85 45.77 37.83
CA GLU A 461 10.82 46.84 37.54
C GLU A 461 12.29 46.34 37.53
N GLN A 462 12.58 45.24 38.22
CA GLN A 462 13.94 44.69 38.31
C GLN A 462 14.34 43.91 37.05
N LEU A 463 13.39 43.25 36.37
CA LEU A 463 13.65 42.40 35.21
C LEU A 463 13.96 43.18 33.93
N ARG A 464 13.39 44.38 33.75
CA ARG A 464 13.54 45.18 32.53
C ARG A 464 14.99 45.58 32.24
N LYS A 465 15.79 45.82 33.28
CA LYS A 465 17.20 46.26 33.14
C LYS A 465 18.14 45.19 32.54
N ILE A 466 17.77 43.91 32.58
CA ILE A 466 18.64 42.81 32.14
C ILE A 466 18.50 42.55 30.62
N ASN A 467 17.35 42.88 30.03
CA ASN A 467 17.05 42.51 28.64
C ASN A 467 17.77 43.39 27.60
N ASP A 468 17.99 44.67 27.91
CA ASP A 468 18.57 45.65 26.98
C ASP A 468 20.06 45.36 26.62
N ASP A 469 20.81 44.65 27.47
CA ASP A 469 22.24 44.35 27.26
C ASP A 469 22.47 43.22 26.23
N LEU A 470 21.48 42.34 26.04
CA LEU A 470 21.58 41.17 25.16
C LEU A 470 21.37 41.52 23.67
N GLU A 471 20.54 42.51 23.36
CA GLU A 471 20.19 42.85 21.97
C GLU A 471 21.36 43.44 21.16
N GLN A 472 22.29 44.16 21.81
CA GLN A 472 23.43 44.77 21.11
C GLN A 472 24.41 43.74 20.51
N LYS A 473 24.56 42.55 21.11
CA LYS A 473 25.53 41.55 20.65
C LYS A 473 25.10 40.78 19.39
N ILE A 474 23.80 40.68 19.13
CA ILE A 474 23.27 39.90 18.00
C ILE A 474 23.44 40.65 16.66
N LYS A 475 23.37 41.98 16.67
CA LYS A 475 23.36 42.81 15.46
C LYS A 475 24.65 42.78 14.63
N ILE A 476 25.82 42.62 15.26
CA ILE A 476 27.14 42.72 14.58
C ILE A 476 27.44 41.46 13.74
N ARG A 477 26.97 40.29 14.17
CA ARG A 477 27.37 39.00 13.58
C ARG A 477 26.63 38.67 12.27
N THR A 478 25.49 39.31 12.04
CA THR A 478 24.61 39.05 10.89
C THR A 478 25.08 39.75 9.62
N ASP A 479 25.72 40.93 9.73
CA ASP A 479 26.16 41.72 8.57
C ASP A 479 27.39 41.15 7.84
N GLU A 480 28.24 40.39 8.53
CA GLU A 480 29.44 39.76 7.92
C GLU A 480 29.09 38.58 7.01
N LEU A 481 28.05 37.82 7.35
CA LEU A 481 27.62 36.65 6.59
C LEU A 481 27.09 37.04 5.19
N ILE A 482 26.31 38.13 5.12
CA ILE A 482 25.62 38.58 3.90
C ILE A 482 26.60 39.04 2.80
N LYS A 483 27.76 39.62 3.16
CA LYS A 483 28.74 40.12 2.18
C LYS A 483 29.53 39.00 1.49
N SER A 484 29.79 37.89 2.17
CA SER A 484 30.55 36.76 1.61
C SER A 484 29.74 36.02 0.54
N GLU A 485 28.46 35.76 0.80
CA GLU A 485 27.56 35.03 -0.10
C GLU A 485 27.36 35.76 -1.45
N LYS A 486 27.21 37.09 -1.41
CA LYS A 486 26.97 37.91 -2.61
C LYS A 486 28.16 37.93 -3.58
N ARG A 487 29.40 37.76 -3.09
CA ARG A 487 30.61 37.74 -3.93
C ARG A 487 30.76 36.44 -4.71
N PHE A 488 30.47 35.29 -4.11
CA PHE A 488 30.58 33.98 -4.78
C PHE A 488 29.53 33.81 -5.88
N ARG A 489 28.31 34.34 -5.70
CA ARG A 489 27.24 34.28 -6.70
C ARG A 489 27.64 34.94 -8.04
N LEU A 490 28.20 36.16 -7.98
CA LEU A 490 28.54 36.94 -9.18
C LEU A 490 29.66 36.32 -10.05
N LEU A 491 30.60 35.58 -9.46
CA LEU A 491 31.68 34.92 -10.23
C LEU A 491 31.16 33.74 -11.06
N ILE A 492 30.11 33.06 -10.62
CA ILE A 492 29.53 31.90 -11.30
C ILE A 492 28.62 32.34 -12.46
N GLU A 493 27.95 33.48 -12.34
CA GLU A 493 27.00 33.99 -13.34
C GLU A 493 27.68 34.46 -14.66
N HIS A 494 28.96 34.82 -14.63
CA HIS A 494 29.68 35.39 -15.78
C HIS A 494 30.72 34.47 -16.45
N SER A 495 30.79 33.18 -16.09
CA SER A 495 31.69 32.20 -16.75
C SER A 495 31.25 31.88 -18.19
N ALA A 496 32.20 31.60 -19.10
CA ALA A 496 31.92 31.19 -20.48
C ALA A 496 31.58 29.68 -20.62
N GLU A 497 31.90 28.89 -19.59
CA GLU A 497 31.59 27.46 -19.52
C GLU A 497 30.30 27.23 -18.71
N GLY A 498 29.53 26.22 -19.10
CA GLY A 498 28.39 25.76 -18.32
C GLY A 498 28.88 24.96 -17.11
N ILE A 499 28.37 25.27 -15.91
CA ILE A 499 28.65 24.51 -14.68
C ILE A 499 27.37 23.83 -14.22
N ALA A 500 27.41 22.53 -13.93
CA ALA A 500 26.30 21.78 -13.36
C ALA A 500 26.77 20.93 -12.16
N MET A 501 25.93 20.82 -11.13
CA MET A 501 26.16 19.94 -9.97
C MET A 501 25.05 18.90 -9.93
N THR A 502 25.43 17.66 -9.65
CA THR A 502 24.51 16.51 -9.64
C THR A 502 24.73 15.64 -8.42
N ASP A 503 23.71 14.90 -8.01
CA ASP A 503 23.86 13.87 -6.97
C ASP A 503 24.57 12.61 -7.51
N GLU A 504 24.85 11.64 -6.63
CA GLU A 504 25.46 10.36 -7.01
C GLU A 504 24.65 9.55 -8.04
N ARG A 505 23.37 9.91 -8.23
CA ARG A 505 22.45 9.32 -9.19
C ARG A 505 22.26 10.22 -10.41
N SER A 506 23.12 11.22 -10.64
CA SER A 506 23.06 12.15 -11.77
C SER A 506 21.79 13.05 -11.82
N ASN A 507 21.06 13.19 -10.73
CA ASN A 507 19.98 14.17 -10.66
C ASN A 507 20.59 15.57 -10.51
N LEU A 508 20.05 16.54 -11.24
CA LEU A 508 20.55 17.91 -11.21
C LEU A 508 20.24 18.55 -9.85
N ILE A 509 21.28 19.03 -9.17
CA ILE A 509 21.18 19.81 -7.93
C ILE A 509 21.24 21.31 -8.25
N TYR A 510 22.08 21.68 -9.23
CA TYR A 510 22.29 23.07 -9.62
C TYR A 510 22.85 23.16 -11.04
N ARG A 511 22.50 24.23 -11.76
CA ARG A 511 23.13 24.60 -13.03
C ARG A 511 23.33 26.10 -13.08
N SER A 512 24.49 26.54 -13.58
CA SER A 512 24.80 27.96 -13.72
C SER A 512 23.97 28.62 -14.85
N PRO A 513 23.75 29.94 -14.81
CA PRO A 513 23.06 30.66 -15.89
C PRO A 513 23.67 30.46 -17.29
N THR A 514 24.99 30.34 -17.40
CA THR A 514 25.64 29.99 -18.68
C THR A 514 25.32 28.55 -19.10
N GLY A 515 25.27 27.59 -18.16
CA GLY A 515 24.83 26.24 -18.43
C GLY A 515 23.39 26.19 -18.96
N TYR A 516 22.50 27.03 -18.43
CA TYR A 516 21.15 27.21 -18.95
C TYR A 516 21.11 27.84 -20.35
N ARG A 517 22.00 28.79 -20.66
CA ARG A 517 22.09 29.41 -21.99
C ARG A 517 22.62 28.45 -23.06
N ILE A 518 23.57 27.59 -22.72
CA ILE A 518 24.16 26.58 -23.64
C ILE A 518 23.19 25.43 -23.88
N THR A 519 22.50 24.97 -22.82
CA THR A 519 21.60 23.81 -22.90
C THR A 519 20.16 24.21 -23.26
N GLY A 520 19.73 25.44 -22.97
CA GLY A 520 18.37 25.93 -23.19
C GLY A 520 17.29 25.40 -22.24
N HIS A 521 17.58 24.42 -21.39
CA HIS A 521 16.59 23.71 -20.56
C HIS A 521 16.35 24.43 -19.23
N THR A 522 15.12 24.79 -18.87
CA THR A 522 14.83 25.61 -17.66
C THR A 522 14.35 24.82 -16.43
N SER A 523 14.34 23.48 -16.46
CA SER A 523 13.82 22.62 -15.38
C SER A 523 14.63 21.33 -15.15
N ASP A 524 14.43 20.73 -13.96
CA ASP A 524 15.17 19.59 -13.40
C ASP A 524 14.95 18.27 -14.17
N GLU A 525 15.85 18.01 -15.11
CA GLU A 525 15.98 16.69 -15.71
C GLU A 525 17.41 16.14 -15.55
N TYR A 526 17.46 14.80 -15.44
CA TYR A 526 18.63 13.95 -15.30
C TYR A 526 19.75 14.38 -16.27
N ALA A 527 20.86 14.91 -15.74
CA ALA A 527 21.83 15.68 -16.53
C ALA A 527 22.57 14.84 -17.58
N ILE A 528 22.90 13.60 -17.25
CA ILE A 528 23.44 12.64 -18.23
C ILE A 528 22.40 12.31 -19.28
N GLY A 529 21.11 12.34 -18.93
CA GLY A 529 19.99 12.04 -19.83
C GLY A 529 19.86 12.96 -21.03
N LEU A 530 20.53 14.11 -21.01
CA LEU A 530 20.61 15.05 -22.13
C LEU A 530 21.72 14.70 -23.11
N ALA A 531 22.67 13.83 -22.75
CA ALA A 531 23.65 13.34 -23.69
C ALA A 531 22.95 12.51 -24.76
N HIS A 532 23.42 12.66 -25.98
CA HIS A 532 22.95 11.91 -27.10
C HIS A 532 23.06 10.42 -26.74
N PRO A 533 21.99 9.65 -26.91
CA PRO A 533 21.91 8.27 -26.42
C PRO A 533 23.09 7.38 -26.83
N GLU A 534 23.67 7.62 -28.01
CA GLU A 534 24.87 6.88 -28.48
C GLU A 534 26.12 7.16 -27.65
N ASP A 535 26.19 8.38 -27.12
CA ASP A 535 27.27 8.81 -26.25
C ASP A 535 26.90 8.51 -24.77
N LEU A 536 25.63 8.25 -24.42
CA LEU A 536 25.13 8.00 -23.05
C LEU A 536 25.79 6.83 -22.30
N PRO A 537 26.08 5.65 -22.89
CA PRO A 537 26.82 4.58 -22.20
C PRO A 537 28.27 4.96 -21.95
N VAL A 538 28.86 5.69 -22.89
CA VAL A 538 30.22 6.23 -22.76
C VAL A 538 30.23 7.28 -21.65
N ILE A 539 29.24 8.17 -21.61
CA ILE A 539 29.09 9.20 -20.58
C ILE A 539 28.70 8.61 -19.22
N GLN A 540 27.85 7.59 -19.14
CA GLN A 540 27.54 6.88 -17.90
C GLN A 540 28.77 6.13 -17.39
N GLY A 541 29.54 5.50 -18.28
CA GLY A 541 30.83 4.90 -17.95
C GLY A 541 31.82 5.94 -17.42
N LYS A 542 31.90 7.10 -18.06
CA LYS A 542 32.72 8.24 -17.61
C LYS A 542 32.25 8.83 -16.27
N PHE A 543 30.95 8.86 -16.03
CA PHE A 543 30.37 9.30 -14.77
C PHE A 543 30.61 8.30 -13.63
N ALA A 544 30.48 6.99 -13.90
CA ALA A 544 30.84 5.94 -12.96
C ALA A 544 32.36 5.92 -12.68
N GLU A 545 33.19 6.20 -13.68
CA GLU A 545 34.63 6.40 -13.54
C GLU A 545 34.93 7.56 -12.58
N ALA A 546 34.24 8.70 -12.73
CA ALA A 546 34.39 9.85 -11.84
C ALA A 546 33.92 9.56 -10.40
N LEU A 547 32.83 8.80 -10.22
CA LEU A 547 32.35 8.41 -8.88
C LEU A 547 33.38 7.56 -8.12
N ASN A 548 34.10 6.69 -8.81
CA ASN A 548 35.13 5.83 -8.21
C ASN A 548 36.45 6.55 -7.90
N HIS A 549 36.64 7.79 -8.37
CA HIS A 549 37.89 8.56 -8.19
C HIS A 549 37.62 9.97 -7.61
N PRO A 550 37.31 10.10 -6.30
CA PRO A 550 36.98 11.37 -5.66
C PRO A 550 38.07 12.44 -5.86
N GLY A 551 37.66 13.66 -6.25
CA GLY A 551 38.53 14.81 -6.45
C GLY A 551 39.29 14.87 -7.79
N THR A 552 39.13 13.88 -8.69
CA THR A 552 39.86 13.80 -9.98
C THR A 552 38.94 14.09 -11.18
N PRO A 553 39.31 14.99 -12.12
CA PRO A 553 38.47 15.29 -13.29
C PRO A 553 38.53 14.20 -14.38
N VAL A 554 37.38 13.85 -14.95
CA VAL A 554 37.22 12.91 -16.08
C VAL A 554 36.66 13.64 -17.30
N GLU A 555 37.37 13.61 -18.43
CA GLU A 555 37.00 14.32 -19.67
C GLU A 555 35.97 13.57 -20.52
N PHE A 556 35.12 14.33 -21.22
CA PHE A 556 34.14 13.79 -22.16
C PHE A 556 33.89 14.71 -23.37
N ILE A 557 33.57 14.08 -24.50
CA ILE A 557 32.96 14.73 -25.67
C ILE A 557 31.71 13.92 -26.02
N SER A 558 30.58 14.60 -26.04
CA SER A 558 29.29 14.00 -26.30
C SER A 558 28.42 14.99 -27.03
N ARG A 559 27.63 14.52 -27.97
CA ARG A 559 26.48 15.29 -28.43
C ARG A 559 25.53 15.48 -27.24
N VAL A 560 25.03 16.69 -27.02
CA VAL A 560 24.10 17.02 -25.93
C VAL A 560 22.90 17.73 -26.51
N GLN A 561 21.73 17.44 -25.96
CA GLN A 561 20.48 18.01 -26.40
C GLN A 561 20.34 19.44 -25.88
N HIS A 562 20.04 20.33 -26.81
CA HIS A 562 19.56 21.66 -26.50
C HIS A 562 18.03 21.63 -26.33
N ALA A 563 17.44 22.47 -25.49
CA ALA A 563 15.99 22.53 -25.26
C ALA A 563 15.15 22.96 -26.46
N LYS A 564 15.79 23.43 -27.53
CA LYS A 564 15.14 23.68 -28.81
C LYS A 564 15.11 22.41 -29.67
N GLY A 565 15.52 21.29 -29.07
CA GLY A 565 15.46 19.93 -29.60
C GLY A 565 16.70 19.47 -30.37
N TYR A 566 17.52 20.39 -30.87
CA TYR A 566 18.69 20.02 -31.67
C TYR A 566 19.86 19.55 -30.79
N TYR A 567 20.69 18.68 -31.33
CA TYR A 567 21.93 18.26 -30.69
C TYR A 567 23.08 19.11 -31.17
N TYR A 568 23.95 19.43 -30.24
CA TYR A 568 25.21 20.10 -30.51
C TYR A 568 26.33 19.27 -29.92
N TRP A 569 27.52 19.37 -30.47
CA TRP A 569 28.68 18.68 -29.91
C TRP A 569 29.13 19.40 -28.65
N CYS A 570 29.08 18.71 -27.53
CA CYS A 570 29.44 19.23 -26.22
C CYS A 570 30.71 18.57 -25.70
N GLU A 571 31.64 19.37 -25.18
CA GLU A 571 32.92 18.91 -24.63
C GLU A 571 33.06 19.43 -23.20
N GLY A 572 33.54 18.61 -22.25
CA GLY A 572 33.58 18.96 -20.83
C GLY A 572 34.32 17.98 -19.89
N THR A 573 34.24 18.24 -18.58
CA THR A 573 34.85 17.42 -17.49
C THR A 573 33.87 17.14 -16.34
N LEU A 574 34.06 16.02 -15.62
CA LEU A 574 33.28 15.56 -14.45
C LEU A 574 34.18 15.33 -13.23
N THR A 575 33.87 15.88 -12.05
CA THR A 575 34.67 15.73 -10.81
C THR A 575 33.79 15.38 -9.60
N ASN A 576 34.09 14.29 -8.87
CA ASN A 576 33.33 13.86 -7.69
C ASN A 576 33.80 14.56 -6.39
N LEU A 577 32.93 15.36 -5.76
CA LEU A 577 33.20 16.10 -4.51
C LEU A 577 32.19 15.76 -3.38
N LEU A 578 31.61 14.55 -3.39
CA LEU A 578 30.61 14.12 -2.40
C LEU A 578 31.10 14.08 -0.93
N HIS A 579 32.42 14.10 -0.70
CA HIS A 579 33.04 14.01 0.62
C HIS A 579 33.37 15.38 1.26
N VAL A 580 33.18 16.48 0.54
CA VAL A 580 33.49 17.84 1.03
C VAL A 580 32.26 18.45 1.67
N ASP A 581 32.33 18.66 3.00
CA ASP A 581 31.24 19.21 3.80
C ASP A 581 30.85 20.61 3.30
N GLY A 582 29.61 20.74 2.82
CA GLY A 582 29.07 21.97 2.20
C GLY A 582 28.89 21.92 0.67
N ILE A 583 29.47 20.93 -0.04
CA ILE A 583 29.28 20.76 -1.51
C ILE A 583 28.46 19.51 -1.83
N ASN A 584 28.84 18.34 -1.28
CA ASN A 584 28.08 17.08 -1.36
C ASN A 584 27.50 16.75 -2.77
N ALA A 585 28.27 16.92 -3.84
CA ALA A 585 27.82 16.73 -5.23
C ALA A 585 28.96 16.34 -6.21
N VAL A 586 28.60 15.88 -7.42
CA VAL A 586 29.48 15.71 -8.59
C VAL A 586 29.35 16.94 -9.50
N VAL A 587 30.47 17.60 -9.83
CA VAL A 587 30.51 18.87 -10.59
C VAL A 587 30.96 18.64 -12.03
N ALA A 588 30.24 19.23 -12.99
CA ALA A 588 30.49 19.14 -14.43
C ALA A 588 30.72 20.52 -15.07
N ASN A 589 31.76 20.67 -15.89
CA ASN A 589 32.05 21.89 -16.68
C ASN A 589 32.01 21.58 -18.18
N PHE A 590 31.34 22.37 -19.03
CA PHE A 590 31.12 22.02 -20.46
C PHE A 590 30.91 23.19 -21.46
N ARG A 591 31.14 22.96 -22.78
CA ARG A 591 31.01 23.93 -23.92
C ARG A 591 30.53 23.30 -25.25
N ASP A 592 30.09 24.11 -26.24
CA ASP A 592 29.64 23.68 -27.61
C ASP A 592 30.75 23.85 -28.69
N VAL A 593 30.98 22.83 -29.54
CA VAL A 593 32.04 22.78 -30.58
C VAL A 593 31.55 22.46 -32.01
N THR A 594 30.26 22.63 -32.29
CA THR A 594 29.58 22.10 -33.51
C THR A 594 30.14 22.60 -34.86
N MET A 595 30.41 23.90 -35.02
CA MET A 595 30.80 24.49 -36.32
C MET A 595 32.16 23.99 -36.86
N ARG A 596 33.07 23.57 -35.97
CA ARG A 596 34.40 23.09 -36.37
C ARG A 596 34.35 21.76 -37.11
N LYS A 597 33.37 20.91 -36.81
CA LYS A 597 33.23 19.56 -37.40
C LYS A 597 32.65 19.53 -38.82
N ILE A 598 31.93 20.58 -39.26
CA ILE A 598 31.14 20.58 -40.51
C ILE A 598 31.99 20.86 -41.77
N SER A 599 33.11 21.58 -41.66
CA SER A 599 33.84 22.10 -42.84
C SER A 599 34.83 21.11 -43.46
N GLU A 600 35.49 20.26 -42.69
CA GLU A 600 36.46 19.26 -43.21
C GLU A 600 35.78 18.15 -44.03
N GLN A 601 34.47 17.98 -43.87
CA GLN A 601 33.72 16.90 -44.52
C GLN A 601 33.37 17.18 -46.00
N LYS A 602 33.39 18.42 -46.49
CA LYS A 602 32.84 18.75 -47.83
C LYS A 602 33.74 18.43 -49.03
N LEU A 603 35.05 18.30 -48.85
CA LEU A 603 36.01 18.18 -49.97
C LEU A 603 36.28 16.72 -50.38
N ILE A 604 36.34 15.81 -49.40
CA ILE A 604 36.34 14.35 -49.62
C ILE A 604 35.03 13.91 -50.31
N ALA A 605 33.94 14.64 -50.09
CA ALA A 605 32.60 14.29 -50.53
C ALA A 605 32.36 14.27 -52.06
N SER A 606 33.18 14.89 -52.91
CA SER A 606 32.95 14.97 -54.39
C SER A 606 33.52 13.78 -55.18
N GLU A 607 34.73 13.32 -54.82
CA GLU A 607 35.33 12.12 -55.43
C GLU A 607 34.73 10.85 -54.82
N GLU A 608 34.37 10.92 -53.53
CA GLU A 608 33.35 10.04 -52.98
C GLU A 608 32.09 10.17 -53.82
N GLN A 609 31.54 11.35 -54.16
CA GLN A 609 30.27 11.48 -54.89
C GLN A 609 30.15 10.60 -56.15
N PHE A 610 31.18 10.40 -56.96
CA PHE A 610 31.11 9.50 -58.14
C PHE A 610 31.15 8.01 -57.78
N ARG A 611 32.07 7.60 -56.89
CA ARG A 611 32.10 6.23 -56.35
C ARG A 611 30.84 5.91 -55.55
N HIS A 612 30.40 6.86 -54.73
CA HIS A 612 29.16 6.92 -53.98
C HIS A 612 27.95 6.94 -54.93
N THR A 613 28.02 7.51 -56.12
CA THR A 613 26.91 7.42 -57.10
C THR A 613 26.76 5.97 -57.56
N LEU A 614 27.84 5.30 -57.98
CA LEU A 614 27.78 3.89 -58.39
C LEU A 614 27.53 2.94 -57.20
N ASP A 615 28.14 3.21 -56.03
CA ASP A 615 27.96 2.48 -54.78
C ASP A 615 26.55 2.67 -54.17
N ASN A 616 25.85 3.75 -54.49
CA ASN A 616 24.45 3.98 -54.08
C ASN A 616 23.43 3.75 -55.20
N MET A 617 23.82 3.21 -56.35
CA MET A 617 22.83 2.63 -57.24
C MET A 617 22.11 1.51 -56.49
N LEU A 618 20.80 1.41 -56.67
CA LEU A 618 20.00 0.35 -56.07
C LEU A 618 20.28 -1.00 -56.75
N GLU A 619 20.68 -0.94 -58.02
CA GLU A 619 21.12 -2.06 -58.81
C GLU A 619 22.55 -2.44 -58.46
N GLY A 620 22.80 -3.73 -58.25
CA GLY A 620 24.14 -4.29 -58.19
C GLY A 620 24.83 -4.10 -59.53
N ALA A 621 25.91 -3.33 -59.53
CA ALA A 621 26.73 -3.06 -60.70
C ALA A 621 28.03 -3.85 -60.58
N GLN A 622 28.26 -4.74 -61.55
CA GLN A 622 29.50 -5.50 -61.70
C GLN A 622 30.09 -5.28 -63.08
N LEU A 623 31.42 -5.30 -63.11
CA LEU A 623 32.19 -5.55 -64.31
C LEU A 623 32.96 -6.85 -64.15
N ILE A 624 32.71 -7.80 -65.05
CA ILE A 624 33.40 -9.09 -65.10
C ILE A 624 34.28 -9.12 -66.36
N GLY A 625 35.56 -9.41 -66.18
CA GLY A 625 36.55 -9.55 -67.26
C GLY A 625 36.38 -10.83 -68.08
N PHE A 626 37.03 -10.90 -69.24
CA PHE A 626 37.01 -12.10 -70.11
C PHE A 626 37.63 -13.35 -69.47
N ASP A 627 38.41 -13.18 -68.41
CA ASP A 627 38.99 -14.24 -67.59
C ASP A 627 38.07 -14.67 -66.43
N TRP A 628 36.81 -14.23 -66.45
CA TRP A 628 35.79 -14.47 -65.42
C TRP A 628 36.14 -13.90 -64.03
N ARG A 629 36.96 -12.85 -63.94
CA ARG A 629 37.26 -12.16 -62.66
C ARG A 629 36.46 -10.86 -62.53
N TYR A 630 36.12 -10.47 -61.32
CA TYR A 630 35.54 -9.15 -61.07
C TYR A 630 36.60 -8.06 -61.21
N ILE A 631 36.31 -7.05 -62.02
CA ILE A 631 37.11 -5.84 -62.17
C ILE A 631 36.55 -4.72 -61.30
N TYR A 632 35.23 -4.66 -61.15
CA TYR A 632 34.54 -3.68 -60.32
C TYR A 632 33.26 -4.28 -59.75
N VAL A 633 32.95 -3.92 -58.50
CA VAL A 633 31.68 -4.21 -57.82
C VAL A 633 31.27 -2.99 -56.99
N ASN A 634 29.99 -2.64 -57.05
CA ASN A 634 29.43 -1.60 -56.21
C ASN A 634 28.87 -2.18 -54.89
N ASN A 635 28.54 -1.34 -53.91
CA ASN A 635 28.02 -1.82 -52.63
C ASN A 635 26.70 -2.61 -52.74
N ALA A 636 25.82 -2.26 -53.69
CA ALA A 636 24.59 -3.01 -53.91
C ALA A 636 24.90 -4.47 -54.28
N LEU A 637 25.85 -4.69 -55.19
CA LEU A 637 26.27 -6.03 -55.55
C LEU A 637 26.99 -6.75 -54.41
N VAL A 638 27.85 -6.08 -53.64
CA VAL A 638 28.53 -6.68 -52.47
C VAL A 638 27.51 -7.25 -51.47
N LYS A 639 26.37 -6.58 -51.30
CA LYS A 639 25.26 -7.09 -50.48
C LYS A 639 24.56 -8.28 -51.13
N GLN A 640 24.34 -8.19 -52.44
CA GLN A 640 23.68 -9.25 -53.19
C GLN A 640 24.55 -10.51 -53.29
N SER A 641 25.87 -10.39 -53.39
CA SER A 641 26.83 -11.46 -53.71
C SER A 641 27.21 -12.34 -52.52
N LYS A 642 26.96 -11.88 -51.29
CA LYS A 642 27.37 -12.50 -50.01
C LYS A 642 28.88 -12.63 -49.78
N TYR A 643 29.68 -12.02 -50.63
CA TYR A 643 31.13 -11.92 -50.47
C TYR A 643 31.51 -10.50 -50.18
N THR A 644 32.60 -10.31 -49.42
CA THR A 644 33.11 -8.96 -49.21
C THR A 644 33.66 -8.39 -50.51
N LYS A 645 33.75 -7.06 -50.58
CA LYS A 645 34.32 -6.36 -51.74
C LYS A 645 35.76 -6.85 -52.02
N GLU A 646 36.52 -7.12 -50.96
CA GLU A 646 37.88 -7.65 -51.04
C GLU A 646 37.88 -9.08 -51.60
N GLU A 647 36.99 -9.94 -51.14
CA GLU A 647 36.87 -11.33 -51.61
C GLU A 647 36.45 -11.42 -53.07
N LEU A 648 35.59 -10.51 -53.53
CA LEU A 648 35.17 -10.46 -54.94
C LEU A 648 36.31 -9.98 -55.85
N LEU A 649 37.16 -9.07 -55.37
CA LEU A 649 38.24 -8.43 -56.15
C LEU A 649 39.63 -9.04 -55.86
N ASP A 650 39.71 -10.13 -55.08
CA ASP A 650 40.97 -10.80 -54.71
C ASP A 650 41.63 -11.56 -55.88
N GLY A 651 40.95 -11.56 -57.02
CA GLY A 651 41.38 -12.19 -58.24
C GLY A 651 40.72 -13.54 -58.48
N ARG A 652 39.94 -14.15 -57.60
CA ARG A 652 39.25 -15.42 -57.95
C ARG A 652 38.27 -15.26 -59.11
N THR A 653 38.09 -16.33 -59.87
CA THR A 653 37.11 -16.38 -60.97
C THR A 653 35.70 -16.65 -60.44
N ILE A 654 34.65 -16.29 -61.20
CA ILE A 654 33.25 -16.52 -60.80
C ILE A 654 32.98 -17.98 -60.39
N PRO A 655 33.46 -19.02 -61.12
CA PRO A 655 33.26 -20.41 -60.69
C PRO A 655 34.00 -20.79 -59.40
N GLU A 656 35.13 -20.15 -59.09
CA GLU A 656 35.87 -20.35 -57.84
C GLU A 656 35.14 -19.69 -56.65
N LEU A 657 34.48 -18.55 -56.88
CA LEU A 657 33.66 -17.86 -55.87
C LEU A 657 32.30 -18.55 -55.68
N TYR A 658 31.70 -19.09 -56.73
CA TYR A 658 30.40 -19.77 -56.66
C TYR A 658 30.50 -21.19 -57.24
N PRO A 659 30.98 -22.17 -56.46
CA PRO A 659 31.12 -23.55 -56.92
C PRO A 659 29.81 -24.12 -57.44
N GLY A 660 29.82 -24.68 -58.66
CA GLY A 660 28.62 -25.23 -59.31
C GLY A 660 27.78 -24.22 -60.10
N VAL A 661 28.14 -22.92 -60.07
CA VAL A 661 27.47 -21.88 -60.88
C VAL A 661 27.48 -22.23 -62.37
N GLU A 662 28.53 -22.91 -62.85
CA GLU A 662 28.67 -23.37 -64.24
C GLU A 662 27.51 -24.26 -64.72
N GLN A 663 26.81 -24.94 -63.79
CA GLN A 663 25.69 -25.83 -64.10
C GLN A 663 24.33 -25.08 -64.10
N THR A 664 24.30 -23.86 -63.58
CA THR A 664 23.08 -23.04 -63.48
C THR A 664 22.63 -22.55 -64.85
N ALA A 665 21.36 -22.16 -64.95
CA ALA A 665 20.85 -21.50 -66.16
C ALA A 665 21.49 -20.12 -66.35
N LEU A 666 21.82 -19.42 -65.26
CA LEU A 666 22.41 -18.09 -65.29
C LEU A 666 23.79 -18.06 -65.97
N TYR A 667 24.70 -18.97 -65.58
CA TYR A 667 26.06 -18.99 -66.13
C TYR A 667 26.09 -19.22 -67.64
N ARG A 668 25.18 -20.07 -68.16
CA ARG A 668 25.00 -20.31 -69.60
C ARG A 668 24.61 -19.05 -70.36
N GLU A 669 23.79 -18.18 -69.79
CA GLU A 669 23.43 -16.91 -70.42
C GLU A 669 24.57 -15.88 -70.35
N LEU A 670 25.38 -15.87 -69.28
CA LEU A 670 26.60 -15.05 -69.22
C LEU A 670 27.63 -15.47 -70.28
N GLU A 671 27.88 -16.77 -70.44
CA GLU A 671 28.81 -17.33 -71.43
C GLU A 671 28.36 -17.00 -72.87
N LYS A 672 27.05 -17.09 -73.12
CA LYS A 672 26.44 -16.69 -74.39
C LYS A 672 26.60 -15.19 -74.66
N CYS A 673 26.47 -14.32 -73.66
CA CYS A 673 26.72 -12.89 -73.83
C CYS A 673 28.20 -12.59 -74.12
N PHE A 674 29.13 -13.27 -73.43
CA PHE A 674 30.57 -13.14 -73.69
C PHE A 674 30.94 -13.53 -75.12
N SER A 675 30.45 -14.68 -75.60
CA SER A 675 30.79 -15.22 -76.92
C SER A 675 30.09 -14.51 -78.08
N THR A 676 28.80 -14.20 -77.93
CA THR A 676 28.01 -13.58 -79.01
C THR A 676 28.08 -12.06 -79.01
N ARG A 677 28.57 -11.45 -77.91
CA ARG A 677 28.59 -10.00 -77.68
C ARG A 677 27.21 -9.36 -77.87
N LYS A 678 26.15 -10.06 -77.49
CA LYS A 678 24.76 -9.58 -77.52
C LYS A 678 24.21 -9.43 -76.11
N ALA A 679 23.62 -8.26 -75.83
CA ALA A 679 22.97 -7.98 -74.57
C ALA A 679 21.81 -8.94 -74.29
N THR A 680 21.62 -9.30 -73.03
CA THR A 680 20.58 -10.23 -72.57
C THR A 680 19.96 -9.73 -71.26
N HIS A 681 18.68 -10.03 -71.06
CA HIS A 681 17.93 -9.64 -69.87
C HIS A 681 17.07 -10.82 -69.37
N LEU A 682 17.06 -11.09 -68.06
CA LEU A 682 16.35 -12.22 -67.47
C LEU A 682 16.10 -12.07 -65.96
N GLU A 683 15.06 -12.73 -65.44
CA GLU A 683 14.84 -12.93 -64.00
C GLU A 683 15.30 -14.35 -63.61
N SER A 684 16.14 -14.49 -62.57
CA SER A 684 16.66 -15.78 -62.14
C SER A 684 16.78 -15.89 -60.62
N GLU A 685 16.40 -17.06 -60.10
CA GLU A 685 16.71 -17.45 -58.74
C GLU A 685 18.19 -17.85 -58.65
N PHE A 686 18.95 -17.17 -57.81
CA PHE A 686 20.33 -17.50 -57.51
C PHE A 686 20.43 -18.14 -56.13
N GLU A 687 21.00 -19.35 -56.08
CA GLU A 687 21.30 -20.05 -54.83
C GLU A 687 22.76 -19.82 -54.45
N PHE A 688 22.97 -19.21 -53.29
CA PHE A 688 24.30 -18.94 -52.77
C PHE A 688 24.94 -20.21 -52.16
N PRO A 689 26.27 -20.23 -51.94
CA PRO A 689 26.96 -21.38 -51.34
C PRO A 689 26.39 -21.80 -49.96
N ASP A 690 25.76 -20.87 -49.25
CA ASP A 690 25.08 -21.09 -47.96
C ASP A 690 23.64 -21.63 -48.08
N LYS A 691 23.19 -21.98 -49.30
CA LYS A 691 21.84 -22.47 -49.65
C LYS A 691 20.70 -21.46 -49.61
N THR A 692 20.97 -20.19 -49.34
CA THR A 692 19.93 -19.15 -49.46
C THR A 692 19.63 -18.82 -50.92
N LYS A 693 18.41 -18.35 -51.18
CA LYS A 693 17.89 -18.11 -52.53
C LYS A 693 17.32 -16.71 -52.63
N TYR A 694 17.71 -16.01 -53.69
CA TYR A 694 17.24 -14.65 -53.99
C TYR A 694 16.86 -14.57 -55.46
N TRP A 695 15.90 -13.69 -55.77
CA TRP A 695 15.46 -13.45 -57.14
C TRP A 695 16.11 -12.19 -57.68
N PHE A 696 16.84 -12.33 -58.79
CA PHE A 696 17.50 -11.21 -59.44
C PHE A 696 16.98 -11.01 -60.86
N GLU A 697 16.63 -9.77 -61.17
CA GLU A 697 16.46 -9.28 -62.53
C GLU A 697 17.82 -8.75 -63.02
N LEU A 698 18.34 -9.35 -64.08
CA LEU A 698 19.70 -9.13 -64.57
C LEU A 698 19.67 -8.51 -65.96
N SER A 699 20.39 -7.40 -66.13
CA SER A 699 20.66 -6.76 -67.43
C SER A 699 22.14 -6.87 -67.75
N ILE A 700 22.48 -7.70 -68.73
CA ILE A 700 23.87 -8.06 -69.06
C ILE A 700 24.26 -7.37 -70.36
N GLN A 701 25.30 -6.54 -70.32
CA GLN A 701 25.79 -5.72 -71.45
C GLN A 701 27.27 -6.02 -71.76
N PRO A 702 27.64 -6.26 -73.02
CA PRO A 702 29.04 -6.39 -73.40
C PRO A 702 29.76 -5.03 -73.42
N ILE A 703 30.90 -4.91 -72.74
CA ILE A 703 31.78 -3.73 -72.78
C ILE A 703 33.22 -4.11 -73.20
N PRO A 704 34.09 -3.19 -73.62
CA PRO A 704 35.44 -3.53 -74.11
C PRO A 704 36.26 -4.40 -73.15
N GLU A 705 36.11 -4.18 -71.83
CA GLU A 705 36.83 -4.88 -70.77
C GLU A 705 36.22 -6.24 -70.38
N GLY A 706 35.01 -6.56 -70.87
CA GLY A 706 34.30 -7.80 -70.55
C GLY A 706 32.77 -7.67 -70.65
N ILE A 707 32.05 -7.94 -69.56
CA ILE A 707 30.61 -7.68 -69.45
C ILE A 707 30.29 -6.83 -68.22
N PHE A 708 29.44 -5.83 -68.41
CA PHE A 708 28.84 -5.05 -67.35
C PHE A 708 27.45 -5.60 -67.05
N ILE A 709 27.14 -5.86 -65.79
CA ILE A 709 25.85 -6.39 -65.38
C ILE A 709 25.24 -5.45 -64.35
N LEU A 710 23.99 -5.07 -64.60
CA LEU A 710 23.11 -4.48 -63.61
C LEU A 710 22.20 -5.57 -63.06
N SER A 711 22.08 -5.65 -61.74
CA SER A 711 21.36 -6.69 -61.04
C SER A 711 20.41 -6.08 -60.01
N VAL A 712 19.11 -6.32 -60.18
CA VAL A 712 18.08 -5.82 -59.28
C VAL A 712 17.55 -6.98 -58.48
N ASP A 713 17.63 -6.89 -57.16
CA ASP A 713 16.92 -7.83 -56.29
C ASP A 713 15.41 -7.56 -56.40
N ILE A 714 14.67 -8.50 -56.98
CA ILE A 714 13.21 -8.45 -57.12
C ILE A 714 12.50 -9.35 -56.10
N THR A 715 13.22 -9.83 -55.08
CA THR A 715 12.66 -10.66 -54.01
C THR A 715 11.51 -9.95 -53.31
N ASP A 716 11.66 -8.65 -52.99
CA ASP A 716 10.59 -7.85 -52.38
C ASP A 716 9.35 -7.70 -53.27
N ARG A 717 9.51 -7.63 -54.59
CA ARG A 717 8.39 -7.60 -55.54
C ARG A 717 7.63 -8.94 -55.51
N LYS A 718 8.35 -10.05 -55.45
CA LYS A 718 7.76 -11.39 -55.29
C LYS A 718 7.10 -11.57 -53.92
N VAL A 719 7.72 -11.07 -52.86
CA VAL A 719 7.15 -11.04 -51.51
C VAL A 719 5.96 -10.07 -51.41
N ALA A 720 5.92 -8.97 -52.16
CA ALA A 720 4.78 -8.04 -52.20
C ALA A 720 3.54 -8.66 -52.82
N GLU A 721 3.73 -9.52 -53.83
CA GLU A 721 2.67 -10.31 -54.43
C GLU A 721 2.09 -11.33 -53.42
N GLU A 722 2.94 -11.94 -52.59
CA GLU A 722 2.51 -12.76 -51.45
C GLU A 722 1.85 -11.93 -50.34
N LYS A 723 2.38 -10.74 -50.02
CA LYS A 723 1.80 -9.80 -49.05
C LYS A 723 0.40 -9.36 -49.48
N ARG A 724 0.11 -9.22 -50.78
CA ARG A 724 -1.25 -8.89 -51.28
C ARG A 724 -2.27 -9.97 -50.87
N ILE A 725 -1.88 -11.24 -50.98
CA ILE A 725 -2.70 -12.39 -50.56
C ILE A 725 -2.86 -12.40 -49.03
N LEU A 726 -1.80 -12.06 -48.31
CA LEU A 726 -1.81 -11.92 -46.86
C LEU A 726 -2.73 -10.77 -46.40
N PHE A 727 -2.70 -9.60 -47.04
CA PHE A 727 -3.55 -8.45 -46.70
C PHE A 727 -5.04 -8.76 -46.84
N THR A 728 -5.45 -9.43 -47.93
CA THR A 728 -6.83 -9.89 -48.10
C THR A 728 -7.26 -10.86 -47.00
N SER A 729 -6.34 -11.72 -46.54
CA SER A 729 -6.60 -12.66 -45.43
C SER A 729 -6.75 -11.93 -44.10
N ILE A 730 -5.89 -10.92 -43.82
CA ILE A 730 -5.94 -10.09 -42.61
C ILE A 730 -7.26 -9.33 -42.52
N ILE A 731 -7.68 -8.65 -43.59
CA ILE A 731 -8.92 -7.85 -43.62
C ILE A 731 -10.15 -8.71 -43.32
N ASN A 732 -10.20 -9.94 -43.85
CA ASN A 732 -11.31 -10.86 -43.64
C ASN A 732 -11.30 -11.58 -42.29
N SER A 733 -10.15 -11.64 -41.61
CA SER A 733 -10.05 -12.17 -40.24
C SER A 733 -10.30 -11.14 -39.14
N SER A 734 -10.49 -9.86 -39.50
CA SER A 734 -10.71 -8.78 -38.54
C SER A 734 -12.10 -8.86 -37.91
N ASP A 735 -12.15 -8.78 -36.58
CA ASP A 735 -13.39 -8.63 -35.81
C ASP A 735 -13.98 -7.20 -35.93
N ASP A 736 -13.15 -6.21 -36.30
CA ASP A 736 -13.60 -4.85 -36.64
C ASP A 736 -14.21 -4.82 -38.05
N ALA A 737 -15.24 -3.99 -38.24
CA ALA A 737 -15.85 -3.76 -39.54
C ALA A 737 -14.96 -2.84 -40.39
N ILE A 738 -14.53 -3.33 -41.54
CA ILE A 738 -13.72 -2.60 -42.51
C ILE A 738 -14.56 -2.41 -43.78
N VAL A 739 -14.86 -1.16 -44.07
CA VAL A 739 -15.79 -0.76 -45.13
C VAL A 739 -15.10 0.30 -45.99
N SER A 740 -15.12 0.14 -47.32
CA SER A 740 -14.74 1.25 -48.21
C SER A 740 -15.97 1.80 -48.92
N GLN A 741 -15.92 3.08 -49.30
CA GLN A 741 -16.98 3.75 -50.04
C GLN A 741 -16.42 4.70 -51.11
N SER A 742 -17.22 4.97 -52.14
CA SER A 742 -16.93 6.00 -53.15
C SER A 742 -17.07 7.41 -52.55
N PRO A 743 -16.63 8.47 -53.27
CA PRO A 743 -16.79 9.86 -52.82
C PRO A 743 -18.27 10.26 -52.62
N GLU A 744 -19.19 9.59 -53.30
CA GLU A 744 -20.65 9.77 -53.17
C GLU A 744 -21.25 8.99 -51.98
N GLY A 745 -20.42 8.27 -51.21
CA GLY A 745 -20.83 7.51 -50.03
C GLY A 745 -21.43 6.14 -50.34
N ASN A 746 -21.24 5.62 -51.56
CA ASN A 746 -21.70 4.28 -51.92
C ASN A 746 -20.67 3.23 -51.48
N ILE A 747 -21.11 2.18 -50.79
CA ILE A 747 -20.23 1.16 -50.21
C ILE A 747 -19.63 0.30 -51.33
N THR A 748 -18.30 0.20 -51.37
CA THR A 748 -17.50 -0.49 -52.40
C THR A 748 -16.78 -1.74 -51.89
N SER A 749 -16.60 -1.90 -50.58
CA SER A 749 -16.04 -3.10 -49.95
C SER A 749 -16.67 -3.35 -48.59
N TRP A 750 -16.82 -4.63 -48.21
CA TRP A 750 -17.44 -5.05 -46.95
C TRP A 750 -16.76 -6.32 -46.42
N ASN A 751 -16.02 -6.23 -45.31
CA ASN A 751 -15.35 -7.40 -44.72
C ASN A 751 -16.29 -8.24 -43.81
N LYS A 752 -15.81 -9.39 -43.33
CA LYS A 752 -16.58 -10.27 -42.42
C LYS A 752 -16.91 -9.64 -41.07
N GLY A 753 -16.04 -8.79 -40.52
CA GLY A 753 -16.34 -8.02 -39.30
C GLY A 753 -17.54 -7.08 -39.49
N ALA A 754 -17.69 -6.48 -40.68
CA ALA A 754 -18.82 -5.61 -41.00
C ALA A 754 -20.14 -6.37 -41.08
N GLU A 755 -20.13 -7.61 -41.59
CA GLU A 755 -21.31 -8.48 -41.55
C GLU A 755 -21.75 -8.81 -40.13
N TYR A 756 -20.79 -9.05 -39.24
CA TYR A 756 -21.06 -9.37 -37.84
C TYR A 756 -21.58 -8.16 -37.04
N ILE A 757 -20.93 -7.00 -37.17
CA ILE A 757 -21.27 -5.80 -36.39
C ILE A 757 -22.59 -5.18 -36.87
N PHE A 758 -22.85 -5.12 -38.19
CA PHE A 758 -24.02 -4.39 -38.72
C PHE A 758 -25.15 -5.30 -39.21
N GLY A 759 -24.93 -6.61 -39.30
CA GLY A 759 -25.97 -7.61 -39.64
C GLY A 759 -26.31 -7.73 -41.13
N TYR A 760 -25.64 -6.95 -41.99
CA TYR A 760 -25.80 -7.01 -43.45
C TYR A 760 -24.72 -7.87 -44.09
N THR A 761 -25.10 -8.74 -45.03
CA THR A 761 -24.11 -9.46 -45.86
C THR A 761 -23.52 -8.55 -46.93
N GLU A 762 -22.30 -8.84 -47.41
CA GLU A 762 -21.64 -8.07 -48.48
C GLU A 762 -22.57 -7.88 -49.70
N GLN A 763 -23.26 -8.94 -50.12
CA GLN A 763 -24.18 -8.90 -51.27
C GLN A 763 -25.40 -7.99 -51.06
N GLU A 764 -25.83 -7.78 -49.81
CA GLU A 764 -27.00 -6.96 -49.48
C GLU A 764 -26.68 -5.46 -49.38
N ILE A 765 -25.41 -5.11 -49.12
CA ILE A 765 -25.00 -3.75 -48.72
C ILE A 765 -24.06 -3.09 -49.73
N ILE A 766 -23.29 -3.85 -50.52
CA ILE A 766 -22.47 -3.29 -51.59
C ILE A 766 -23.34 -2.52 -52.59
N GLY A 767 -22.91 -1.32 -52.94
CA GLY A 767 -23.65 -0.39 -53.80
C GLY A 767 -24.74 0.41 -53.10
N LYS A 768 -25.13 0.07 -51.85
CA LYS A 768 -25.98 0.94 -51.03
C LYS A 768 -25.16 2.09 -50.45
N ASN A 769 -25.87 3.14 -50.03
CA ASN A 769 -25.24 4.31 -49.42
C ASN A 769 -24.99 4.09 -47.92
N ILE A 770 -23.86 4.58 -47.42
CA ILE A 770 -23.44 4.43 -46.01
C ILE A 770 -24.47 4.98 -45.00
N ARG A 771 -25.35 5.89 -45.45
CA ARG A 771 -26.48 6.44 -44.67
C ARG A 771 -27.43 5.39 -44.11
N GLU A 772 -27.51 4.21 -44.72
CA GLU A 772 -28.32 3.10 -44.22
C GLU A 772 -27.89 2.64 -42.81
N LEU A 773 -26.63 2.88 -42.45
CA LEU A 773 -26.09 2.52 -41.15
C LEU A 773 -26.21 3.64 -40.11
N ILE A 774 -26.80 4.81 -40.43
CA ILE A 774 -26.70 6.02 -39.60
C ILE A 774 -28.08 6.44 -39.09
N PRO A 775 -28.26 6.70 -37.79
CA PRO A 775 -29.49 7.27 -37.25
C PRO A 775 -29.86 8.61 -37.88
N ASP A 776 -31.15 8.86 -38.09
CA ASP A 776 -31.67 10.09 -38.73
C ASP A 776 -31.10 11.39 -38.15
N PRO A 777 -30.94 11.57 -36.82
CA PRO A 777 -30.37 12.80 -36.25
C PRO A 777 -28.92 13.06 -36.66
N LEU A 778 -28.16 12.00 -36.98
CA LEU A 778 -26.71 12.06 -37.22
C LEU A 778 -26.35 12.08 -38.72
N LYS A 779 -27.32 11.92 -39.62
CA LYS A 779 -27.08 11.90 -41.08
C LYS A 779 -26.48 13.21 -41.60
N GLN A 780 -26.87 14.36 -41.02
CA GLN A 780 -26.31 15.67 -41.40
C GLN A 780 -24.86 15.85 -40.93
N GLU A 781 -24.49 15.27 -39.78
CA GLU A 781 -23.12 15.29 -39.30
C GLU A 781 -22.22 14.40 -40.17
N GLU A 782 -22.73 13.24 -40.60
CA GLU A 782 -22.00 12.37 -41.52
C GLU A 782 -21.73 13.04 -42.88
N ASP A 783 -22.70 13.81 -43.40
CA ASP A 783 -22.52 14.56 -44.66
C ASP A 783 -21.33 15.52 -44.57
N LEU A 784 -21.09 16.10 -43.39
CA LEU A 784 -19.95 16.95 -43.13
C LEU A 784 -18.65 16.15 -43.05
N VAL A 785 -18.69 14.97 -42.40
CA VAL A 785 -17.54 14.06 -42.27
C VAL A 785 -17.10 13.54 -43.64
N ILE A 786 -18.04 13.10 -44.49
CA ILE A 786 -17.74 12.62 -45.85
C ILE A 786 -17.09 13.72 -46.70
N ARG A 787 -17.60 14.96 -46.63
CA ARG A 787 -17.01 16.10 -47.35
C ARG A 787 -15.59 16.41 -46.88
N LYS A 788 -15.37 16.43 -45.57
CA LYS A 788 -14.05 16.69 -44.99
C LYS A 788 -13.05 15.59 -45.30
N VAL A 789 -13.48 14.33 -45.33
CA VAL A 789 -12.64 13.21 -45.77
C VAL A 789 -12.35 13.31 -47.27
N ALA A 790 -13.30 13.77 -48.08
CA ALA A 790 -13.07 14.08 -49.49
C ALA A 790 -12.09 15.26 -49.71
N ASP A 791 -11.98 16.16 -48.73
CA ASP A 791 -10.97 17.23 -48.67
C ASP A 791 -9.62 16.77 -48.06
N GLY A 792 -9.50 15.48 -47.71
CA GLY A 792 -8.27 14.86 -47.22
C GLY A 792 -8.15 14.74 -45.70
N GLU A 793 -9.16 15.12 -44.94
CA GLU A 793 -9.15 14.96 -43.48
C GLU A 793 -9.26 13.48 -43.07
N VAL A 794 -8.47 13.07 -42.07
CA VAL A 794 -8.55 11.74 -41.47
C VAL A 794 -9.27 11.85 -40.13
N TYR A 795 -10.34 11.11 -39.96
CA TYR A 795 -10.99 10.93 -38.68
C TYR A 795 -10.42 9.68 -38.02
N LYS A 796 -9.90 9.81 -36.80
CA LYS A 796 -9.43 8.69 -36.00
C LYS A 796 -10.25 8.63 -34.72
N HIS A 797 -10.74 7.45 -34.37
CA HIS A 797 -11.50 7.21 -33.15
C HIS A 797 -12.70 8.15 -32.95
N TYR A 798 -13.38 8.51 -34.04
CA TYR A 798 -14.62 9.26 -34.01
C TYR A 798 -15.73 8.37 -33.47
N GLU A 799 -16.09 8.58 -32.20
CA GLU A 799 -17.20 7.86 -31.57
C GLU A 799 -18.53 8.41 -32.08
N THR A 800 -19.37 7.54 -32.61
CA THR A 800 -20.67 7.90 -33.17
C THR A 800 -21.60 6.69 -33.09
N GLN A 801 -22.85 6.87 -33.50
CA GLN A 801 -23.85 5.81 -33.44
C GLN A 801 -24.16 5.27 -34.82
N ARG A 802 -24.33 3.95 -34.91
CA ARG A 802 -24.78 3.26 -36.10
C ARG A 802 -26.00 2.41 -35.79
N ILE A 803 -26.72 2.02 -36.84
CA ILE A 803 -27.91 1.18 -36.76
C ILE A 803 -27.59 -0.20 -37.31
N HIS A 804 -27.87 -1.21 -36.51
CA HIS A 804 -27.87 -2.60 -36.93
C HIS A 804 -29.09 -2.90 -37.82
N LYS A 805 -29.03 -3.93 -38.67
CA LYS A 805 -30.14 -4.35 -39.55
C LYS A 805 -31.49 -4.56 -38.84
N ASP A 806 -31.50 -4.91 -37.56
CA ASP A 806 -32.73 -5.09 -36.75
C ASP A 806 -33.25 -3.81 -36.07
N GLY A 807 -32.56 -2.68 -36.23
CA GLY A 807 -32.92 -1.38 -35.65
C GLY A 807 -32.23 -1.04 -34.33
N ALA A 808 -31.38 -1.92 -33.77
CA ALA A 808 -30.60 -1.60 -32.57
C ALA A 808 -29.55 -0.50 -32.85
N VAL A 809 -29.38 0.41 -31.90
CA VAL A 809 -28.32 1.43 -31.94
C VAL A 809 -27.04 0.84 -31.37
N ILE A 810 -25.97 0.89 -32.14
CA ILE A 810 -24.63 0.42 -31.79
C ILE A 810 -23.72 1.63 -31.63
N ASP A 811 -23.05 1.76 -30.49
CA ASP A 811 -21.98 2.74 -30.31
C ASP A 811 -20.72 2.21 -30.99
N VAL A 812 -20.21 2.95 -31.98
CA VAL A 812 -19.02 2.57 -32.73
C VAL A 812 -17.94 3.64 -32.63
N SER A 813 -16.68 3.21 -32.56
CA SER A 813 -15.53 4.08 -32.81
C SER A 813 -15.12 3.94 -34.28
N LEU A 814 -15.25 5.02 -35.03
CA LEU A 814 -14.92 5.08 -36.45
C LEU A 814 -13.54 5.68 -36.68
N SER A 815 -12.76 5.04 -37.54
CA SER A 815 -11.61 5.67 -38.17
C SER A 815 -11.86 5.73 -39.67
N ILE A 816 -12.01 6.94 -40.21
CA ILE A 816 -12.33 7.19 -41.60
C ILE A 816 -11.11 7.85 -42.24
N SER A 817 -10.50 7.18 -43.20
CA SER A 817 -9.34 7.67 -43.93
C SER A 817 -9.68 7.81 -45.41
N PRO A 818 -9.23 8.88 -46.09
CA PRO A 818 -9.32 8.96 -47.53
C PRO A 818 -8.49 7.86 -48.18
N ILE A 819 -9.07 7.20 -49.18
CA ILE A 819 -8.37 6.25 -50.05
C ILE A 819 -7.80 7.07 -51.20
N HIS A 820 -6.49 7.04 -51.35
CA HIS A 820 -5.79 7.70 -52.43
C HIS A 820 -5.55 6.70 -53.57
N ASP A 821 -5.69 7.16 -54.80
CA ASP A 821 -5.11 6.45 -55.94
C ASP A 821 -3.59 6.61 -55.98
N SER A 822 -2.94 5.99 -56.98
CA SER A 822 -1.50 6.09 -57.20
C SER A 822 -1.00 7.52 -57.48
N ASN A 823 -1.90 8.47 -57.73
CA ASN A 823 -1.59 9.87 -57.99
C ASN A 823 -1.85 10.77 -56.78
N GLY A 824 -2.25 10.20 -55.63
CA GLY A 824 -2.60 10.97 -54.44
C GLY A 824 -3.98 11.64 -54.53
N ILE A 825 -4.81 11.28 -55.51
CA ILE A 825 -6.18 11.77 -55.63
C ILE A 825 -7.09 10.90 -54.78
N ILE A 826 -7.95 11.55 -54.01
CA ILE A 826 -8.91 10.87 -53.14
C ILE A 826 -10.00 10.23 -54.01
N THR A 827 -10.07 8.91 -54.00
CA THR A 827 -11.00 8.10 -54.80
C THR A 827 -12.12 7.47 -53.96
N GLY A 828 -12.11 7.74 -52.65
CA GLY A 828 -13.10 7.22 -51.72
C GLY A 828 -12.65 7.37 -50.28
N ALA A 829 -13.34 6.68 -49.37
CA ALA A 829 -12.97 6.61 -47.97
C ALA A 829 -12.98 5.17 -47.47
N SER A 830 -12.02 4.82 -46.62
CA SER A 830 -11.97 3.58 -45.86
C SER A 830 -12.36 3.88 -44.42
N SER A 831 -13.42 3.24 -43.96
CA SER A 831 -13.94 3.33 -42.60
C SER A 831 -13.67 2.02 -41.86
N ILE A 832 -13.02 2.12 -40.71
CA ILE A 832 -12.90 1.03 -39.75
C ILE A 832 -13.83 1.35 -38.60
N ALA A 833 -14.80 0.48 -38.33
CA ALA A 833 -15.75 0.61 -37.23
C ALA A 833 -15.52 -0.50 -36.21
N ARG A 834 -15.22 -0.10 -34.97
CA ARG A 834 -15.15 -0.99 -33.82
C ARG A 834 -16.40 -0.81 -32.97
N ASP A 835 -17.07 -1.90 -32.63
CA ASP A 835 -18.15 -1.88 -31.64
C ASP A 835 -17.57 -1.59 -30.25
N ILE A 836 -17.94 -0.45 -29.68
CA ILE A 836 -17.52 -0.01 -28.35
C ILE A 836 -18.68 -0.03 -27.34
N THR A 837 -19.84 -0.59 -27.68
CA THR A 837 -21.05 -0.57 -26.84
C THR A 837 -20.75 -1.12 -25.43
N LYS A 838 -20.13 -2.31 -25.36
CA LYS A 838 -19.74 -2.94 -24.09
C LYS A 838 -18.62 -2.19 -23.34
N GLN A 839 -17.74 -1.54 -24.10
CA GLN A 839 -16.63 -0.76 -23.55
C GLN A 839 -17.13 0.55 -22.94
N ASN A 840 -18.04 1.27 -23.60
CA ASN A 840 -18.65 2.50 -23.12
C ASN A 840 -19.59 2.27 -21.93
N GLU A 841 -20.31 1.14 -21.88
CA GLU A 841 -21.07 0.75 -20.67
C GLU A 841 -20.17 0.43 -19.46
N SER A 842 -19.00 -0.17 -19.70
CA SER A 842 -18.03 -0.47 -18.65
C SER A 842 -17.29 0.81 -18.23
N ARG A 843 -16.95 1.67 -19.19
CA ARG A 843 -16.33 2.98 -18.97
C ARG A 843 -17.26 3.92 -18.23
N ARG A 844 -18.56 4.00 -18.56
CA ARG A 844 -19.54 4.79 -17.80
C ARG A 844 -19.66 4.32 -16.35
N ARG A 845 -19.68 3.01 -16.10
CA ARG A 845 -19.69 2.47 -14.73
C ARG A 845 -18.42 2.75 -13.96
N VAL A 846 -17.26 2.71 -14.62
CA VAL A 846 -15.98 3.08 -14.02
C VAL A 846 -15.93 4.59 -13.78
N ILE A 847 -16.34 5.43 -14.72
CA ILE A 847 -16.41 6.89 -14.58
C ILE A 847 -17.37 7.28 -13.47
N GLU A 848 -18.59 6.73 -13.39
CA GLU A 848 -19.51 7.00 -12.28
C GLU A 848 -18.92 6.55 -10.93
N SER A 849 -18.23 5.40 -10.90
CA SER A 849 -17.55 4.95 -9.69
C SER A 849 -16.36 5.86 -9.32
N GLU A 850 -15.59 6.32 -10.31
CA GLU A 850 -14.44 7.22 -10.14
C GLU A 850 -14.88 8.62 -9.76
N GLU A 851 -15.94 9.17 -10.36
CA GLU A 851 -16.54 10.46 -10.02
C GLU A 851 -17.12 10.45 -8.61
N ASN A 852 -17.77 9.36 -8.20
CA ASN A 852 -18.25 9.19 -6.83
C ASN A 852 -17.10 9.07 -5.82
N LEU A 853 -16.08 8.26 -6.12
CA LEU A 853 -14.88 8.14 -5.28
C LEU A 853 -14.10 9.45 -5.20
N LYS A 854 -13.95 10.16 -6.32
CA LYS A 854 -13.33 11.49 -6.39
C LYS A 854 -14.14 12.49 -5.58
N THR A 855 -15.47 12.49 -5.67
CA THR A 855 -16.32 13.40 -4.87
C THR A 855 -16.21 13.15 -3.36
N ILE A 856 -16.14 11.89 -2.93
CA ILE A 856 -15.93 11.53 -1.51
C ILE A 856 -14.52 11.92 -1.05
N PHE A 857 -13.52 11.62 -1.89
CA PHE A 857 -12.13 11.95 -1.64
C PHE A 857 -11.92 13.48 -1.54
N GLU A 858 -12.56 14.29 -2.38
CA GLU A 858 -12.42 15.75 -2.38
C GLU A 858 -13.13 16.46 -1.23
N ASN A 859 -14.22 15.90 -0.70
CA ASN A 859 -15.07 16.57 0.30
C ASN A 859 -14.90 16.07 1.74
N THR A 860 -13.93 15.19 2.02
CA THR A 860 -13.65 14.72 3.39
C THR A 860 -12.85 15.74 4.20
N SER A 861 -13.12 15.82 5.51
CA SER A 861 -12.47 16.73 6.47
C SER A 861 -11.05 16.30 6.87
N GLU A 862 -10.56 15.18 6.33
CA GLU A 862 -9.21 14.67 6.53
C GLU A 862 -8.38 14.86 5.25
N GLY A 863 -7.12 15.28 5.38
CA GLY A 863 -6.21 15.33 4.25
C GLY A 863 -5.81 13.92 3.84
N PHE A 864 -5.79 13.65 2.54
CA PHE A 864 -5.27 12.41 1.97
C PHE A 864 -4.20 12.74 0.94
N VAL A 865 -3.05 12.07 1.03
CA VAL A 865 -2.01 12.07 -0.01
C VAL A 865 -1.60 10.62 -0.29
N LEU A 866 -1.70 10.21 -1.55
CA LEU A 866 -1.26 8.92 -2.03
C LEU A 866 0.11 9.05 -2.69
N LEU A 867 1.08 8.27 -2.24
CA LEU A 867 2.44 8.22 -2.78
C LEU A 867 2.75 6.88 -3.45
N ASP A 868 3.56 6.90 -4.49
CA ASP A 868 4.23 5.67 -4.97
C ASP A 868 5.45 5.30 -4.12
N VAL A 869 6.09 4.17 -4.45
CA VAL A 869 7.28 3.66 -3.75
C VAL A 869 8.48 4.63 -3.77
N ASN A 870 8.49 5.61 -4.68
CA ASN A 870 9.55 6.61 -4.79
C ASN A 870 9.19 7.93 -4.08
N GLY A 871 8.02 8.01 -3.44
CA GLY A 871 7.54 9.20 -2.74
C GLY A 871 6.92 10.25 -3.67
N THR A 872 6.58 9.89 -4.91
CA THR A 872 5.90 10.78 -5.84
C THR A 872 4.41 10.83 -5.54
N ILE A 873 3.83 12.03 -5.50
CA ILE A 873 2.40 12.22 -5.21
C ILE A 873 1.58 11.74 -6.39
N LYS A 874 0.75 10.72 -6.19
CA LYS A 874 -0.18 10.18 -7.19
C LYS A 874 -1.56 10.80 -7.12
N ALA A 875 -2.01 11.17 -5.92
CA ALA A 875 -3.27 11.86 -5.70
C ALA A 875 -3.23 12.59 -4.36
N LEU A 876 -3.94 13.72 -4.27
CA LEU A 876 -4.26 14.38 -3.02
C LEU A 876 -5.65 15.01 -3.09
N ASN A 877 -6.32 15.17 -1.96
CA ASN A 877 -7.58 15.90 -1.90
C ASN A 877 -7.38 17.36 -1.49
N LYS A 878 -8.39 18.22 -1.70
CA LYS A 878 -8.34 19.63 -1.27
C LYS A 878 -7.94 19.83 0.18
N THR A 879 -8.41 18.98 1.10
CA THR A 879 -8.06 19.11 2.52
C THR A 879 -6.57 18.85 2.79
N ALA A 880 -5.89 18.04 1.98
CA ALA A 880 -4.46 17.74 2.14
C ALA A 880 -3.55 18.95 1.91
N THR A 881 -3.96 19.93 1.11
CA THR A 881 -3.16 21.14 0.88
C THR A 881 -3.00 21.99 2.13
N HIS A 882 -3.97 21.92 3.06
CA HIS A 882 -3.98 22.67 4.31
C HIS A 882 -3.74 21.82 5.56
N SER A 883 -3.67 20.48 5.45
CA SER A 883 -3.46 19.57 6.60
C SER A 883 -2.23 18.67 6.48
N ILE A 884 -1.63 18.51 5.29
CA ILE A 884 -0.45 17.66 5.10
C ILE A 884 0.70 18.43 4.47
N ILE A 885 0.44 19.08 3.34
CA ILE A 885 1.49 19.68 2.52
C ILE A 885 1.74 21.15 2.93
N PHE A 886 0.69 21.88 3.34
CA PHE A 886 0.70 23.28 3.80
C PHE A 886 1.26 24.29 2.76
N ASN A 887 0.72 25.52 2.73
CA ASN A 887 1.15 26.59 1.82
C ASN A 887 1.09 26.32 0.30
N ILE A 888 0.12 25.54 -0.17
CA ILE A 888 -0.10 25.39 -1.62
C ILE A 888 -1.57 25.64 -1.96
N GLU A 889 -1.79 26.63 -2.82
CA GLU A 889 -3.11 26.97 -3.39
C GLU A 889 -3.35 26.28 -4.75
N ASP A 890 -2.32 25.65 -5.33
CA ASP A 890 -2.33 25.09 -6.69
C ASP A 890 -2.63 23.58 -6.77
N GLU A 891 -3.44 23.19 -7.75
CA GLU A 891 -3.81 21.79 -8.04
C GLU A 891 -2.70 20.99 -8.77
N GLU A 892 -1.60 21.62 -9.20
CA GLU A 892 -0.49 21.00 -9.97
C GLU A 892 0.63 20.35 -9.13
N ILE A 893 0.31 19.75 -7.99
CA ILE A 893 1.27 19.04 -7.12
C ILE A 893 1.36 17.55 -7.50
N VAL A 894 0.33 17.01 -8.16
CA VAL A 894 0.30 15.63 -8.61
C VAL A 894 1.47 15.36 -9.57
N ASN A 895 2.13 14.22 -9.39
CA ASN A 895 3.38 13.77 -10.05
C ASN A 895 4.67 14.48 -9.64
N LYS A 896 4.62 15.43 -8.70
CA LYS A 896 5.83 15.99 -8.08
C LYS A 896 6.21 15.18 -6.83
N ASN A 897 7.48 15.22 -6.44
CA ASN A 897 7.91 14.45 -5.29
C ASN A 897 7.43 15.14 -4.01
N ILE A 898 6.85 14.38 -3.08
CA ILE A 898 6.37 14.97 -1.81
C ILE A 898 7.50 15.67 -1.05
N PHE A 899 8.74 15.19 -1.22
CA PHE A 899 9.90 15.80 -0.61
C PHE A 899 10.17 17.22 -1.14
N ASP A 900 9.60 17.66 -2.27
CA ASP A 900 9.86 19.00 -2.83
C ASP A 900 9.05 20.09 -2.11
N PHE A 901 7.91 19.72 -1.53
CA PHE A 901 6.97 20.62 -0.86
C PHE A 901 7.12 20.64 0.66
N ILE A 902 8.04 19.85 1.17
CA ILE A 902 8.27 19.69 2.59
C ILE A 902 9.62 20.32 2.91
N GLU A 903 9.67 21.12 3.95
CA GLU A 903 10.90 21.83 4.37
C GLU A 903 12.08 20.86 4.56
N ALA A 904 13.31 21.33 4.28
CA ALA A 904 14.51 20.49 4.16
C ALA A 904 14.78 19.60 5.39
N ASP A 905 14.47 20.13 6.56
CA ASP A 905 14.56 19.56 7.89
C ASP A 905 13.49 18.48 8.16
N ARG A 906 12.35 18.54 7.47
CA ARG A 906 11.29 17.51 7.50
C ARG A 906 11.52 16.39 6.48
N LYS A 907 12.20 16.66 5.34
CA LYS A 907 12.46 15.66 4.28
C LYS A 907 13.16 14.41 4.80
N LYS A 908 14.18 14.57 5.65
CA LYS A 908 15.00 13.45 6.16
C LYS A 908 14.20 12.50 7.04
N HIS A 909 13.34 13.02 7.91
CA HIS A 909 12.49 12.22 8.78
C HIS A 909 11.40 11.50 7.97
N LEU A 910 10.77 12.20 7.04
CA LEU A 910 9.73 11.64 6.19
C LEU A 910 10.24 10.48 5.32
N ARG A 911 11.47 10.59 4.78
CA ARG A 911 12.11 9.49 4.03
C ARG A 911 12.24 8.21 4.87
N LEU A 912 12.62 8.34 6.14
CA LEU A 912 12.75 7.20 7.05
C LEU A 912 11.40 6.56 7.39
N VAL A 913 10.38 7.39 7.62
CA VAL A 913 9.01 6.91 7.89
C VAL A 913 8.46 6.17 6.67
N ILE A 914 8.53 6.76 5.48
CA ILE A 914 8.08 6.14 4.23
C ILE A 914 8.82 4.80 3.98
N ALA A 915 10.14 4.74 4.20
CA ALA A 915 10.92 3.51 4.00
C ALA A 915 10.51 2.36 4.96
N LYS A 916 10.08 2.68 6.19
CA LYS A 916 9.54 1.68 7.12
C LYS A 916 8.15 1.23 6.72
N VAL A 917 7.30 2.18 6.32
CA VAL A 917 5.93 1.86 5.88
C VAL A 917 5.93 0.99 4.62
N LEU A 918 6.86 1.23 3.70
CA LEU A 918 7.06 0.38 2.51
C LEU A 918 7.46 -1.08 2.85
N LYS A 919 7.97 -1.35 4.07
CA LYS A 919 8.24 -2.72 4.56
C LYS A 919 7.01 -3.37 5.23
N GLY A 920 5.85 -2.70 5.19
CA GLY A 920 4.59 -3.17 5.76
C GLY A 920 4.28 -2.64 7.16
N GLU A 921 5.11 -1.74 7.71
CA GLU A 921 4.84 -1.12 9.01
C GLU A 921 3.76 -0.05 8.91
N HIS A 922 2.91 0.06 9.92
CA HIS A 922 1.99 1.18 10.09
C HIS A 922 2.62 2.19 11.04
N ILE A 923 2.67 3.47 10.65
CA ILE A 923 3.27 4.53 11.46
C ILE A 923 2.27 5.66 11.65
N GLU A 924 2.02 6.02 12.90
CA GLU A 924 1.13 7.10 13.30
C GLU A 924 1.86 8.02 14.29
N PHE A 925 1.75 9.33 14.10
CA PHE A 925 2.28 10.32 15.05
C PHE A 925 1.58 11.67 14.94
N ASP A 926 1.56 12.42 16.04
CA ASP A 926 1.02 13.77 16.08
C ASP A 926 2.13 14.82 15.95
N ARG A 927 1.82 15.94 15.29
CA ARG A 927 2.75 17.06 15.11
C ARG A 927 2.02 18.40 15.10
N MET A 928 2.60 19.39 15.76
CA MET A 928 2.11 20.78 15.75
C MET A 928 2.72 21.56 14.58
N HIS A 929 1.89 22.36 13.91
CA HIS A 929 2.20 23.21 12.78
C HIS A 929 1.89 24.67 13.13
N GLU A 930 2.85 25.56 12.91
CA GLU A 930 2.72 27.00 13.13
C GLU A 930 2.84 27.72 11.79
N GLU A 931 1.75 28.30 11.31
CA GLU A 931 1.72 29.05 10.04
C GLU A 931 1.66 30.56 10.33
N PRO A 932 2.48 31.41 9.68
CA PRO A 932 2.52 32.84 9.96
C PRO A 932 1.15 33.51 9.76
N GLY A 933 0.57 34.06 10.83
CA GLY A 933 -0.74 34.75 10.79
C GLY A 933 -1.97 33.87 11.08
N LYS A 934 -1.80 32.56 11.32
CA LYS A 934 -2.88 31.65 11.75
C LYS A 934 -2.59 31.02 13.12
N ALA A 935 -3.63 30.49 13.77
CA ALA A 935 -3.48 29.80 15.05
C ALA A 935 -2.70 28.47 14.88
N PRO A 936 -1.88 28.07 15.86
CA PRO A 936 -1.14 26.80 15.82
C PRO A 936 -2.08 25.61 15.69
N MET A 937 -1.78 24.70 14.78
CA MET A 937 -2.61 23.54 14.44
C MET A 937 -1.91 22.23 14.78
N TRP A 938 -2.54 21.34 15.54
CA TRP A 938 -2.06 19.98 15.75
C TRP A 938 -2.65 19.05 14.70
N ILE A 939 -1.81 18.27 14.03
CA ILE A 939 -2.24 17.25 13.08
C ILE A 939 -1.74 15.89 13.48
N ASN A 940 -2.65 14.92 13.49
CA ASN A 940 -2.34 13.50 13.51
C ASN A 940 -2.02 13.04 12.09
N TYR A 941 -0.82 12.52 11.90
CA TYR A 941 -0.36 11.94 10.65
C TYR A 941 -0.36 10.42 10.74
N THR A 942 -1.04 9.78 9.79
CA THR A 942 -1.02 8.33 9.65
C THR A 942 -0.41 7.93 8.31
N PHE A 943 0.53 6.99 8.34
CA PHE A 943 1.22 6.43 7.18
C PHE A 943 0.88 4.94 7.06
N ASN A 944 0.18 4.59 5.98
CA ASN A 944 -0.29 3.23 5.72
C ASN A 944 0.35 2.65 4.45
N PRO A 945 0.80 1.38 4.46
CA PRO A 945 1.24 0.72 3.24
C PRO A 945 0.03 0.45 2.33
N VAL A 946 0.15 0.84 1.07
CA VAL A 946 -0.84 0.49 0.04
C VAL A 946 -0.43 -0.85 -0.54
N ILE A 947 -1.23 -1.89 -0.30
CA ILE A 947 -0.92 -3.26 -0.70
C ILE A 947 -1.76 -3.64 -1.92
N ASN A 948 -1.10 -4.06 -3.00
CA ASN A 948 -1.74 -4.64 -4.17
C ASN A 948 -1.14 -6.03 -4.44
N ASN A 949 -1.97 -7.06 -4.62
CA ASN A 949 -1.53 -8.46 -4.82
C ASN A 949 -0.49 -8.98 -3.80
N SER A 950 -0.57 -8.54 -2.53
CA SER A 950 0.37 -8.89 -1.43
C SER A 950 1.75 -8.21 -1.48
N GLU A 951 1.96 -7.27 -2.41
CA GLU A 951 3.15 -6.40 -2.44
C GLU A 951 2.78 -4.96 -2.07
N VAL A 952 3.67 -4.27 -1.35
CA VAL A 952 3.48 -2.86 -0.99
C VAL A 952 3.84 -2.00 -2.20
N THR A 953 2.85 -1.32 -2.79
CA THR A 953 2.99 -0.52 -4.01
C THR A 953 3.06 0.98 -3.77
N GLY A 954 2.93 1.43 -2.51
CA GLY A 954 2.96 2.84 -2.17
C GLY A 954 2.65 3.11 -0.70
N VAL A 955 2.51 4.40 -0.37
CA VAL A 955 2.18 4.86 0.99
C VAL A 955 1.01 5.82 0.91
N CYS A 956 -0.03 5.58 1.71
CA CYS A 956 -1.12 6.51 1.93
C CYS A 956 -0.86 7.28 3.21
N ILE A 957 -0.77 8.60 3.08
CA ILE A 957 -0.60 9.54 4.18
C ILE A 957 -1.95 10.20 4.44
N THR A 958 -2.41 10.16 5.69
CA THR A 958 -3.56 10.95 6.11
C THR A 958 -3.13 11.99 7.16
N GLY A 959 -3.83 13.12 7.17
CA GLY A 959 -3.54 14.26 8.03
C GLY A 959 -4.85 14.80 8.57
N LYS A 960 -5.07 14.60 9.87
CA LYS A 960 -6.28 15.03 10.56
C LYS A 960 -5.98 16.12 11.56
N ASP A 961 -6.67 17.25 11.47
CA ASP A 961 -6.61 18.31 12.48
C ASP A 961 -7.19 17.80 13.81
N ILE A 962 -6.34 17.76 14.85
CA ILE A 962 -6.66 17.37 16.22
C ILE A 962 -6.43 18.54 17.19
N SER A 963 -6.35 19.78 16.71
CA SER A 963 -6.07 20.97 17.54
C SER A 963 -7.06 21.14 18.68
N GLU A 964 -8.34 20.95 18.39
CA GLU A 964 -9.40 21.00 19.40
C GLU A 964 -9.24 19.86 20.42
N LEU A 965 -8.97 18.64 19.94
CA LEU A 965 -8.74 17.47 20.79
C LEU A 965 -7.52 17.67 21.71
N ARG A 966 -6.41 18.19 21.17
CA ARG A 966 -5.17 18.47 21.89
C ARG A 966 -5.33 19.62 22.87
N ARG A 967 -6.08 20.66 22.53
CA ARG A 967 -6.38 21.76 23.46
C ARG A 967 -7.16 21.24 24.67
N ILE A 968 -8.17 20.40 24.45
CA ILE A 968 -8.95 19.77 25.53
C ILE A 968 -8.05 18.85 26.37
N GLU A 969 -7.19 18.06 25.73
CA GLU A 969 -6.27 17.16 26.43
C GLU A 969 -5.22 17.92 27.24
N GLN A 970 -4.68 19.02 26.72
CA GLN A 970 -3.72 19.89 27.42
C GLN A 970 -4.38 20.66 28.57
N GLU A 971 -5.61 21.14 28.40
CA GLU A 971 -6.38 21.76 29.49
C GLU A 971 -6.60 20.74 30.62
N ARG A 972 -6.94 19.48 30.28
CA ARG A 972 -7.06 18.40 31.25
C ARG A 972 -5.73 18.07 31.93
N LEU A 973 -4.63 17.97 31.18
CA LEU A 973 -3.31 17.68 31.74
C LEU A 973 -2.80 18.82 32.62
N ARG A 974 -3.05 20.09 32.24
CA ARG A 974 -2.76 21.27 33.08
C ARG A 974 -3.55 21.24 34.37
N MET A 975 -4.85 20.93 34.30
CA MET A 975 -5.67 20.77 35.51
C MET A 975 -5.12 19.65 36.41
N GLN A 976 -4.74 18.50 35.86
CA GLN A 976 -4.14 17.41 36.64
C GLN A 976 -2.76 17.76 37.22
N ILE A 977 -1.87 18.40 36.45
CA ILE A 977 -0.56 18.86 36.95
C ILE A 977 -0.74 19.93 38.00
N GLU A 978 -1.72 20.83 37.86
CA GLU A 978 -1.99 21.88 38.84
C GLU A 978 -2.59 21.31 40.13
N GLU A 979 -3.46 20.30 40.03
CA GLU A 979 -3.95 19.54 41.18
C GLU A 979 -2.83 18.75 41.86
N GLN A 980 -1.99 18.06 41.09
CA GLN A 980 -0.85 17.31 41.61
C GLN A 980 0.22 18.23 42.21
N ARG A 981 0.44 19.42 41.64
CA ARG A 981 1.27 20.47 42.23
C ARG A 981 0.67 21.02 43.50
N LYS A 982 -0.65 21.23 43.58
CA LYS A 982 -1.32 21.64 44.83
C LYS A 982 -1.15 20.58 45.93
N ILE A 983 -1.33 19.30 45.61
CA ILE A 983 -1.10 18.19 46.56
C ILE A 983 0.37 18.12 46.98
N THR A 984 1.30 18.17 46.02
CA THR A 984 2.75 18.11 46.30
C THR A 984 3.21 19.32 47.11
N HIS A 985 2.68 20.52 46.82
CA HIS A 985 3.03 21.74 47.54
C HIS A 985 2.43 21.73 48.95
N ALA A 986 1.21 21.21 49.13
CA ALA A 986 0.63 20.98 50.45
C ALA A 986 1.44 19.95 51.27
N MET A 987 1.89 18.87 50.64
CA MET A 987 2.74 17.85 51.25
C MET A 987 4.11 18.41 51.64
N LEU A 988 4.78 19.14 50.74
CA LEU A 988 6.06 19.79 51.02
C LEU A 988 5.93 20.83 52.13
N LYS A 989 4.85 21.61 52.13
CA LYS A 989 4.58 22.61 53.18
C LYS A 989 4.28 21.94 54.53
N ALA A 990 3.61 20.78 54.53
CA ALA A 990 3.43 19.96 55.73
C ALA A 990 4.77 19.39 56.22
N GLN A 991 5.60 18.87 55.31
CA GLN A 991 6.92 18.30 55.61
C GLN A 991 7.94 19.35 56.07
N GLU A 992 7.91 20.56 55.49
CA GLU A 992 8.70 21.70 55.94
C GLU A 992 8.24 22.19 57.31
N LYS A 993 6.93 22.26 57.56
CA LYS A 993 6.38 22.60 58.89
C LYS A 993 6.83 21.59 59.95
N GLU A 994 6.85 20.30 59.61
CA GLU A 994 7.35 19.23 60.48
C GLU A 994 8.86 19.35 60.70
N ARG A 995 9.67 19.54 59.64
CA ARG A 995 11.11 19.80 59.73
C ARG A 995 11.43 21.06 60.56
N HIS A 996 10.62 22.10 60.44
CA HIS A 996 10.83 23.33 61.17
C HIS A 996 10.52 23.16 62.66
N ALA A 997 9.45 22.42 63.00
CA ALA A 997 9.16 22.02 64.37
C ALA A 997 10.27 21.13 64.96
N ILE A 998 10.81 20.18 64.17
CA ILE A 998 11.96 19.34 64.57
C ILE A 998 13.21 20.19 64.85
N GLY A 999 13.48 21.16 63.98
CA GLY A 999 14.59 22.10 64.16
C GLY A 999 14.45 22.92 65.43
N GLN A 1000 13.22 23.34 65.78
CA GLN A 1000 12.93 24.06 67.01
C GLN A 1000 13.15 23.20 68.26
N GLU A 1001 12.62 21.96 68.32
CA GLU A 1001 12.83 21.09 69.51
C GLU A 1001 14.31 20.73 69.73
N LEU A 1002 15.07 20.46 68.65
CA LEU A 1002 16.52 20.24 68.74
C LEU A 1002 17.24 21.50 69.24
N HIS A 1003 16.86 22.67 68.73
CA HIS A 1003 17.45 23.93 69.15
C HIS A 1003 17.14 24.26 70.62
N ASP A 1004 15.92 24.01 71.08
CA ASP A 1004 15.51 24.40 72.43
C ASP A 1004 16.02 23.44 73.50
N ASN A 1005 16.01 22.13 73.24
CA ASN A 1005 16.39 21.14 74.26
C ASN A 1005 17.87 20.76 74.19
N VAL A 1006 18.40 20.47 72.99
CA VAL A 1006 19.77 19.94 72.85
C VAL A 1006 20.82 21.06 72.84
N ASN A 1007 20.60 22.14 72.08
CA ASN A 1007 21.60 23.22 72.01
C ASN A 1007 21.73 23.97 73.34
N GLN A 1008 20.66 24.16 74.11
CA GLN A 1008 20.75 24.83 75.42
C GLN A 1008 21.66 24.08 76.40
N ILE A 1009 21.54 22.74 76.46
CA ILE A 1009 22.37 21.91 77.34
C ILE A 1009 23.84 21.91 76.85
N LEU A 1010 24.07 21.84 75.54
CA LEU A 1010 25.43 21.92 74.98
C LEU A 1010 26.10 23.27 75.23
N VAL A 1011 25.37 24.39 75.11
CA VAL A 1011 25.89 25.72 75.43
C VAL A 1011 26.25 25.83 76.90
N SER A 1012 25.37 25.38 77.81
CA SER A 1012 25.63 25.34 79.25
C SER A 1012 26.90 24.53 79.57
N THR A 1013 27.03 23.36 78.95
CA THR A 1013 28.19 22.47 79.11
C THR A 1013 29.48 23.14 78.65
N ASN A 1014 29.46 23.82 77.51
CA ASN A 1014 30.64 24.53 76.98
C ASN A 1014 31.04 25.70 77.89
N LEU A 1015 30.06 26.44 78.43
CA LEU A 1015 30.28 27.51 79.40
C LEU A 1015 30.95 26.98 80.67
N ILE A 1016 30.45 25.88 81.22
CA ILE A 1016 31.00 25.22 82.41
C ILE A 1016 32.44 24.72 82.15
N LEU A 1017 32.70 24.08 81.01
CA LEU A 1017 34.04 23.61 80.64
C LEU A 1017 35.04 24.77 80.41
N SER A 1018 34.59 25.91 79.88
CA SER A 1018 35.44 27.09 79.69
C SER A 1018 35.94 27.69 81.01
N MET A 1019 35.28 27.41 82.14
CA MET A 1019 35.70 27.83 83.48
C MET A 1019 36.84 26.98 84.05
N VAL A 1020 37.15 25.81 83.47
CA VAL A 1020 38.26 24.93 83.92
C VAL A 1020 39.60 25.67 83.93
N LYS A 1021 39.86 26.53 82.92
CA LYS A 1021 41.08 27.34 82.88
C LYS A 1021 41.15 28.42 83.98
N LYS A 1022 40.02 28.84 84.54
CA LYS A 1022 39.92 29.92 85.54
C LYS A 1022 39.83 29.40 86.98
N SER A 1023 39.49 28.14 87.20
CA SER A 1023 39.32 27.58 88.55
C SER A 1023 39.88 26.16 88.66
N PRO A 1024 41.22 26.01 88.72
CA PRO A 1024 41.90 24.71 88.69
C PRO A 1024 41.48 23.75 89.81
N GLU A 1025 41.14 24.28 90.98
CA GLU A 1025 40.75 23.50 92.17
C GLU A 1025 39.41 22.79 92.03
N ARG A 1026 38.53 23.26 91.12
CA ARG A 1026 37.19 22.68 90.89
C ARG A 1026 37.10 21.86 89.60
N THR A 1027 38.25 21.61 88.96
CA THR A 1027 38.31 20.97 87.64
C THR A 1027 37.60 19.62 87.61
N GLU A 1028 37.79 18.77 88.61
CA GLU A 1028 37.17 17.44 88.65
C GLU A 1028 35.64 17.51 88.74
N GLN A 1029 35.11 18.41 89.57
CA GLN A 1029 33.67 18.62 89.74
C GLN A 1029 33.03 19.25 88.49
N ILE A 1030 33.73 20.20 87.85
CA ILE A 1030 33.32 20.84 86.60
C ILE A 1030 33.30 19.81 85.45
N ILE A 1031 34.33 18.99 85.33
CA ILE A 1031 34.41 17.92 84.31
C ILE A 1031 33.27 16.91 84.53
N THR A 1032 33.03 16.48 85.78
CA THR A 1032 31.95 15.53 86.09
C THR A 1032 30.57 16.09 85.71
N THR A 1033 30.33 17.37 86.01
CA THR A 1033 29.06 18.03 85.67
C THR A 1033 28.89 18.16 84.15
N ALA A 1034 29.96 18.48 83.44
CA ALA A 1034 29.95 18.54 81.98
C ALA A 1034 29.71 17.16 81.33
N MET A 1035 30.28 16.09 81.90
CA MET A 1035 30.03 14.72 81.46
C MET A 1035 28.56 14.31 81.65
N ASN A 1036 27.94 14.69 82.78
CA ASN A 1036 26.52 14.42 83.02
C ASN A 1036 25.63 15.15 82.01
N ASN A 1037 25.88 16.44 81.76
CA ASN A 1037 25.12 17.19 80.75
C ASN A 1037 25.28 16.61 79.33
N LEU A 1038 26.48 16.11 78.97
CA LEU A 1038 26.68 15.43 77.69
C LEU A 1038 25.88 14.13 77.61
N ASN A 1039 25.81 13.36 78.70
CA ASN A 1039 24.97 12.16 78.76
C ASN A 1039 23.48 12.51 78.65
N ASP A 1040 23.03 13.59 79.29
CA ASP A 1040 21.65 14.07 79.17
C ASP A 1040 21.33 14.48 77.73
N VAL A 1041 22.25 15.16 77.04
CA VAL A 1041 22.13 15.47 75.60
C VAL A 1041 22.06 14.20 74.76
N ILE A 1042 22.91 13.20 75.02
CA ILE A 1042 22.90 11.94 74.28
C ILE A 1042 21.55 11.23 74.46
N ASN A 1043 21.02 11.23 75.68
CA ASN A 1043 19.73 10.62 75.98
C ASN A 1043 18.57 11.38 75.33
N GLU A 1044 18.58 12.72 75.38
CA GLU A 1044 17.54 13.53 74.75
C GLU A 1044 17.59 13.39 73.22
N ASN A 1045 18.79 13.35 72.63
CA ASN A 1045 18.96 13.12 71.21
C ASN A 1045 18.52 11.70 70.79
N ARG A 1046 18.75 10.67 71.62
CA ARG A 1046 18.22 9.31 71.41
C ARG A 1046 16.70 9.28 71.51
N LYS A 1047 16.11 9.99 72.47
CA LYS A 1047 14.66 10.09 72.66
C LYS A 1047 13.98 10.75 71.46
N ILE A 1048 14.54 11.86 70.96
CA ILE A 1048 14.10 12.51 69.72
C ILE A 1048 14.26 11.51 68.55
N ALA A 1049 15.41 10.88 68.39
CA ALA A 1049 15.64 9.92 67.30
C ALA A 1049 14.65 8.74 67.31
N HIS A 1050 14.32 8.17 68.47
CA HIS A 1050 13.39 7.04 68.59
C HIS A 1050 11.94 7.38 68.24
N LEU A 1051 11.51 8.63 68.36
CA LEU A 1051 10.20 9.07 67.87
C LEU A 1051 10.12 9.02 66.33
N PHE A 1052 11.27 9.12 65.64
CA PHE A 1052 11.35 9.30 64.18
C PHE A 1052 11.86 8.09 63.40
N VAL A 1053 12.35 7.02 64.04
CA VAL A 1053 12.69 5.77 63.33
C VAL A 1053 11.41 5.11 62.84
N ALA A 1054 11.30 4.88 61.53
CA ALA A 1054 10.22 4.10 60.95
C ALA A 1054 10.36 2.62 61.37
N PRO A 1055 9.27 1.94 61.82
CA PRO A 1055 9.32 0.53 62.18
C PRO A 1055 9.76 -0.31 60.97
N ASN A 1056 10.87 -1.06 61.10
CA ASN A 1056 11.42 -1.87 60.00
C ASN A 1056 10.71 -3.22 59.93
N LEU A 1057 9.46 -3.20 59.45
CA LEU A 1057 8.53 -4.34 59.41
C LEU A 1057 8.86 -5.41 58.36
N GLU A 1058 9.98 -5.27 57.65
CA GLU A 1058 10.53 -6.30 56.76
C GLU A 1058 11.45 -7.31 57.49
N LYS A 1059 12.05 -6.92 58.62
CA LYS A 1059 13.03 -7.75 59.35
C LYS A 1059 12.53 -8.34 60.67
N GLU A 1060 11.61 -7.66 61.35
CA GLU A 1060 11.06 -8.10 62.64
C GLU A 1060 9.52 -8.09 62.61
N SER A 1061 8.91 -9.05 63.30
CA SER A 1061 7.46 -9.21 63.34
C SER A 1061 6.77 -8.05 64.07
N LEU A 1062 5.53 -7.72 63.68
CA LEU A 1062 4.75 -6.63 64.26
C LEU A 1062 4.62 -6.79 65.79
N LEU A 1063 4.41 -8.03 66.27
CA LEU A 1063 4.33 -8.31 67.70
C LEU A 1063 5.63 -7.96 68.45
N VAL A 1064 6.79 -8.28 67.88
CA VAL A 1064 8.09 -7.96 68.48
C VAL A 1064 8.29 -6.44 68.57
N GLN A 1065 7.92 -5.73 67.51
CA GLN A 1065 8.05 -4.27 67.47
C GLN A 1065 7.09 -3.57 68.43
N LEU A 1066 5.86 -4.07 68.59
CA LEU A 1066 4.91 -3.54 69.57
C LEU A 1066 5.39 -3.79 71.02
N LYS A 1067 5.99 -4.95 71.30
CA LYS A 1067 6.60 -5.23 72.62
C LYS A 1067 7.77 -4.29 72.92
N GLN A 1068 8.67 -4.07 71.95
CA GLN A 1068 9.77 -3.13 72.11
C GLN A 1068 9.28 -1.69 72.31
N LEU A 1069 8.28 -1.26 71.52
CA LEU A 1069 7.67 0.07 71.64
C LEU A 1069 7.08 0.29 73.03
N ALA A 1070 6.29 -0.67 73.53
CA ALA A 1070 5.67 -0.59 74.85
C ALA A 1070 6.73 -0.62 75.96
N GLY A 1071 7.72 -1.50 75.88
CA GLY A 1071 8.83 -1.56 76.84
C GLY A 1071 9.60 -0.24 76.93
N ASN A 1072 9.96 0.34 75.78
CA ASN A 1072 10.73 1.58 75.73
C ASN A 1072 9.94 2.81 76.21
N MET A 1073 8.62 2.84 76.02
CA MET A 1073 7.82 4.02 76.36
C MET A 1073 7.15 3.93 77.74
N LEU A 1074 6.74 2.75 78.19
CA LEU A 1074 5.87 2.58 79.36
C LEU A 1074 6.63 2.07 80.60
N GLU A 1075 7.65 1.22 80.45
CA GLU A 1075 8.43 0.73 81.59
C GLU A 1075 9.22 1.86 82.31
N PRO A 1076 9.86 2.83 81.61
CA PRO A 1076 10.47 3.99 82.26
C PRO A 1076 9.47 4.86 83.02
N ALA A 1077 8.18 4.78 82.66
CA ALA A 1077 7.08 5.46 83.34
C ALA A 1077 6.53 4.64 84.54
N SER A 1078 7.19 3.56 84.94
CA SER A 1078 6.81 2.66 86.06
C SER A 1078 5.48 1.92 85.87
N ALA A 1079 5.00 1.76 84.63
CA ALA A 1079 3.82 0.97 84.33
C ALA A 1079 4.23 -0.48 83.99
N ASN A 1080 3.56 -1.46 84.59
CA ASN A 1080 3.74 -2.87 84.22
C ASN A 1080 2.96 -3.17 82.93
N VAL A 1081 3.58 -3.84 81.96
CA VAL A 1081 2.97 -4.12 80.65
C VAL A 1081 2.72 -5.60 80.45
N GLU A 1082 1.46 -5.96 80.19
CA GLU A 1082 1.05 -7.33 79.86
C GLU A 1082 0.66 -7.44 78.39
N PHE A 1083 1.04 -8.54 77.74
CA PHE A 1083 0.75 -8.80 76.32
C PHE A 1083 0.02 -10.15 76.14
N ILE A 1084 -1.16 -10.10 75.53
CA ILE A 1084 -1.98 -11.26 75.14
C ILE A 1084 -2.07 -11.30 73.60
N ASN A 1085 -1.82 -12.46 73.00
CA ASN A 1085 -1.73 -12.60 71.53
C ASN A 1085 -2.44 -13.84 70.96
N ASP A 1086 -3.52 -14.29 71.60
CA ASP A 1086 -4.23 -15.51 71.22
C ASP A 1086 -4.73 -15.48 69.76
N HIS A 1087 -4.38 -16.51 68.99
CA HIS A 1087 -4.81 -16.70 67.59
C HIS A 1087 -4.44 -15.57 66.60
N PHE A 1088 -3.46 -14.71 66.91
CA PHE A 1088 -2.99 -13.67 66.00
C PHE A 1088 -2.27 -14.24 64.76
N LYS A 1089 -2.77 -13.92 63.55
CA LYS A 1089 -2.19 -14.34 62.27
C LYS A 1089 -1.59 -13.16 61.51
N GLU A 1090 -0.30 -12.92 61.70
CA GLU A 1090 0.39 -11.77 61.10
C GLU A 1090 0.52 -11.83 59.57
N GLU A 1091 0.53 -13.02 58.99
CA GLU A 1091 0.67 -13.26 57.54
C GLU A 1091 -0.48 -12.68 56.69
N LEU A 1092 -1.61 -12.38 57.32
CA LEU A 1092 -2.77 -11.77 56.66
C LEU A 1092 -2.66 -10.24 56.55
N LEU A 1093 -1.65 -9.62 57.19
CA LEU A 1093 -1.45 -8.18 57.19
C LEU A 1093 -0.36 -7.79 56.17
N ASN A 1094 -0.68 -6.86 55.27
CA ASN A 1094 0.33 -6.26 54.37
C ASN A 1094 1.19 -5.20 55.10
N SER A 1095 2.33 -4.83 54.50
CA SER A 1095 3.30 -3.91 55.11
C SER A 1095 2.71 -2.54 55.48
N ASP A 1096 1.81 -2.00 54.66
CA ASP A 1096 1.17 -0.70 54.90
C ASP A 1096 0.22 -0.74 56.10
N VAL A 1097 -0.54 -1.83 56.25
CA VAL A 1097 -1.42 -2.02 57.42
C VAL A 1097 -0.59 -2.18 58.69
N LYS A 1098 0.50 -2.95 58.64
CA LYS A 1098 1.41 -3.14 59.79
C LYS A 1098 2.01 -1.81 60.28
N ILE A 1099 2.45 -0.93 59.37
CA ILE A 1099 2.98 0.41 59.72
C ILE A 1099 1.91 1.23 60.44
N ASN A 1100 0.67 1.22 59.93
CA ASN A 1100 -0.40 2.01 60.52
C ASN A 1100 -0.83 1.48 61.90
N ILE A 1101 -0.87 0.16 62.11
CA ILE A 1101 -1.12 -0.45 63.43
C ILE A 1101 -0.04 0.00 64.43
N TYR A 1102 1.24 -0.09 64.06
CA TYR A 1102 2.35 0.35 64.90
C TYR A 1102 2.22 1.81 65.33
N ARG A 1103 1.88 2.68 64.36
CA ARG A 1103 1.74 4.12 64.64
C ARG A 1103 0.51 4.45 65.50
N ILE A 1104 -0.55 3.65 65.43
CA ILE A 1104 -1.72 3.78 66.33
C ILE A 1104 -1.33 3.39 67.77
N ALA A 1105 -0.60 2.28 67.94
CA ALA A 1105 -0.10 1.88 69.25
C ALA A 1105 0.86 2.92 69.85
N GLN A 1106 1.74 3.50 69.03
CA GLN A 1106 2.68 4.55 69.46
C GLN A 1106 1.95 5.81 69.97
N GLU A 1107 0.91 6.25 69.26
CA GLU A 1107 0.08 7.37 69.68
C GLU A 1107 -0.58 7.09 71.04
N GLN A 1108 -1.10 5.87 71.24
CA GLN A 1108 -1.71 5.49 72.51
C GLN A 1108 -0.72 5.38 73.67
N CYS A 1109 0.47 4.78 73.46
CA CYS A 1109 1.52 4.80 74.46
C CYS A 1109 1.89 6.24 74.87
N THR A 1110 1.97 7.16 73.89
CA THR A 1110 2.25 8.58 74.16
C THR A 1110 1.17 9.20 75.04
N ASN A 1111 -0.10 8.90 74.76
CA ASN A 1111 -1.22 9.39 75.55
C ASN A 1111 -1.21 8.83 76.97
N ILE A 1112 -0.88 7.54 77.14
CA ILE A 1112 -0.77 6.89 78.44
C ILE A 1112 0.31 7.56 79.29
N VAL A 1113 1.51 7.77 78.72
CA VAL A 1113 2.64 8.42 79.43
C VAL A 1113 2.30 9.84 79.84
N LYS A 1114 1.66 10.62 78.95
CA LYS A 1114 1.37 12.04 79.20
C LYS A 1114 0.21 12.26 80.15
N TYR A 1115 -0.83 11.42 80.08
CA TYR A 1115 -2.13 11.75 80.67
C TYR A 1115 -2.68 10.70 81.64
N ALA A 1116 -2.35 9.41 81.49
CA ALA A 1116 -3.07 8.36 82.21
C ALA A 1116 -2.59 8.15 83.66
N LYS A 1117 -1.30 8.38 83.96
CA LYS A 1117 -0.68 7.97 85.23
C LYS A 1117 -0.95 6.50 85.59
N ALA A 1118 -1.02 5.65 84.57
CA ALA A 1118 -1.32 4.24 84.72
C ALA A 1118 -0.17 3.50 85.41
N THR A 1119 -0.51 2.52 86.24
CA THR A 1119 0.45 1.59 86.87
C THR A 1119 0.48 0.24 86.17
N SER A 1120 -0.52 -0.07 85.35
CA SER A 1120 -0.60 -1.28 84.53
C SER A 1120 -1.25 -0.99 83.18
N VAL A 1121 -0.70 -1.58 82.11
CA VAL A 1121 -1.19 -1.47 80.74
C VAL A 1121 -1.26 -2.86 80.10
N LEU A 1122 -2.39 -3.18 79.49
CA LEU A 1122 -2.65 -4.43 78.79
C LEU A 1122 -2.69 -4.18 77.27
N PHE A 1123 -1.91 -4.96 76.53
CA PHE A 1123 -1.97 -5.08 75.08
C PHE A 1123 -2.55 -6.43 74.70
N GLU A 1124 -3.66 -6.44 73.96
CA GLU A 1124 -4.29 -7.65 73.45
C GLU A 1124 -4.41 -7.57 71.93
N ILE A 1125 -3.88 -8.57 71.21
CA ILE A 1125 -3.97 -8.67 69.76
C ILE A 1125 -4.52 -10.03 69.33
N ALA A 1126 -5.45 -10.04 68.38
CA ALA A 1126 -6.07 -11.27 67.89
C ALA A 1126 -6.54 -11.14 66.43
N THR A 1127 -6.77 -12.29 65.79
CA THR A 1127 -7.43 -12.37 64.49
C THR A 1127 -8.72 -13.18 64.62
N VAL A 1128 -9.88 -12.53 64.50
CA VAL A 1128 -11.20 -13.14 64.73
C VAL A 1128 -12.11 -12.82 63.54
N ASN A 1129 -12.78 -13.84 62.98
CA ASN A 1129 -13.74 -13.68 61.86
C ASN A 1129 -13.22 -12.80 60.70
N ASN A 1130 -11.98 -13.05 60.26
CA ASN A 1130 -11.30 -12.28 59.20
C ASN A 1130 -11.12 -10.77 59.50
N HIS A 1131 -11.04 -10.42 60.78
CA HIS A 1131 -10.69 -9.08 61.25
C HIS A 1131 -9.47 -9.16 62.16
N PHE A 1132 -8.58 -8.19 62.03
CA PHE A 1132 -7.54 -7.92 62.99
C PHE A 1132 -8.10 -7.03 64.10
N ILE A 1133 -7.92 -7.46 65.36
CA ILE A 1133 -8.36 -6.71 66.53
C ILE A 1133 -7.12 -6.41 67.39
N MET A 1134 -6.98 -5.15 67.81
CA MET A 1134 -5.99 -4.73 68.79
C MET A 1134 -6.65 -3.87 69.87
N LYS A 1135 -6.43 -4.25 71.11
CA LYS A 1135 -6.93 -3.57 72.29
C LYS A 1135 -5.78 -3.14 73.18
N ILE A 1136 -5.79 -1.88 73.60
CA ILE A 1136 -4.82 -1.29 74.51
C ILE A 1136 -5.61 -0.69 75.67
N ALA A 1137 -5.43 -1.23 76.87
CA ALA A 1137 -6.14 -0.81 78.07
C ALA A 1137 -5.17 -0.40 79.18
N ASP A 1138 -5.40 0.74 79.81
CA ASP A 1138 -4.65 1.20 80.97
C ASP A 1138 -5.55 1.34 82.19
N ASN A 1139 -4.97 1.26 83.40
CA ASN A 1139 -5.69 1.43 84.67
C ASN A 1139 -5.57 2.86 85.27
N GLY A 1140 -5.31 3.85 84.42
CA GLY A 1140 -5.05 5.22 84.81
C GLY A 1140 -6.27 6.01 85.26
N VAL A 1141 -6.16 7.34 85.26
CA VAL A 1141 -7.18 8.26 85.77
C VAL A 1141 -8.49 8.25 84.98
N GLY A 1142 -8.50 7.75 83.74
CA GLY A 1142 -9.67 7.72 82.85
C GLY A 1142 -10.25 9.12 82.51
N MET A 1143 -11.35 9.16 81.77
CA MET A 1143 -12.03 10.41 81.36
C MET A 1143 -13.52 10.42 81.75
N THR A 1144 -14.08 11.61 82.01
CA THR A 1144 -15.51 11.81 82.28
C THR A 1144 -16.35 11.67 81.00
N ALA A 1145 -17.37 10.81 81.01
CA ALA A 1145 -18.30 10.64 79.90
C ALA A 1145 -19.08 11.95 79.64
N GLY A 1146 -18.90 12.56 78.47
CA GLY A 1146 -19.61 13.78 78.04
C GLY A 1146 -18.75 14.91 77.48
N ASN A 1147 -17.42 14.87 77.65
CA ASN A 1147 -16.55 15.75 76.88
C ASN A 1147 -16.41 15.20 75.45
N LYS A 1148 -16.79 15.98 74.43
CA LYS A 1148 -16.61 15.64 73.01
C LYS A 1148 -15.17 15.15 72.79
N ILE A 1149 -15.01 13.85 72.51
CA ILE A 1149 -13.73 13.21 72.22
C ILE A 1149 -13.30 13.57 70.79
N ASN A 1150 -13.08 14.86 70.52
CA ASN A 1150 -12.54 15.38 69.26
C ASN A 1150 -11.09 15.86 69.48
N GLY A 1151 -10.28 15.06 70.17
CA GLY A 1151 -8.85 15.30 70.27
C GLY A 1151 -8.14 14.96 68.96
N ILE A 1152 -7.13 15.75 68.60
CA ILE A 1152 -6.30 15.54 67.39
C ILE A 1152 -5.76 14.10 67.32
N GLY A 1153 -5.43 13.48 68.47
CA GLY A 1153 -4.99 12.08 68.54
C GLY A 1153 -6.04 11.07 68.06
N LEU A 1154 -7.32 11.23 68.42
CA LEU A 1154 -8.37 10.31 67.99
C LEU A 1154 -8.75 10.50 66.51
N GLN A 1155 -8.70 11.74 66.02
CA GLN A 1155 -8.87 12.04 64.60
C GLN A 1155 -7.75 11.42 63.77
N ASN A 1156 -6.51 11.47 64.24
CA ASN A 1156 -5.37 10.83 63.57
C ASN A 1156 -5.51 9.30 63.53
N ILE A 1157 -5.98 8.69 64.63
CA ILE A 1157 -6.22 7.24 64.70
C ILE A 1157 -7.35 6.84 63.74
N ASN A 1158 -8.49 7.55 63.76
CA ASN A 1158 -9.61 7.28 62.86
C ASN A 1158 -9.26 7.55 61.38
N GLY A 1159 -8.46 8.57 61.10
CA GLY A 1159 -7.95 8.86 59.75
C GLY A 1159 -7.09 7.72 59.21
N ARG A 1160 -6.21 7.15 60.06
CA ARG A 1160 -5.38 5.99 59.68
C ARG A 1160 -6.21 4.71 59.51
N LEU A 1161 -7.21 4.49 60.35
CA LEU A 1161 -8.13 3.35 60.22
C LEU A 1161 -9.03 3.45 58.98
N GLY A 1162 -9.45 4.66 58.61
CA GLY A 1162 -10.29 4.92 57.43
C GLY A 1162 -9.66 4.44 56.11
N LEU A 1163 -8.33 4.48 56.00
CA LEU A 1163 -7.60 3.96 54.84
C LEU A 1163 -7.84 2.47 54.59
N PHE A 1164 -8.16 1.71 55.65
CA PHE A 1164 -8.34 0.26 55.60
C PHE A 1164 -9.76 -0.16 56.03
N LYS A 1165 -10.74 0.75 55.98
CA LYS A 1165 -12.12 0.53 56.44
C LYS A 1165 -12.20 0.00 57.89
N GLY A 1166 -11.20 0.32 58.71
CA GLY A 1166 -11.16 -0.06 60.11
C GLY A 1166 -12.05 0.85 60.98
N THR A 1167 -12.39 0.36 62.16
CA THR A 1167 -13.19 1.08 63.16
C THR A 1167 -12.44 1.11 64.49
N SER A 1168 -12.71 2.14 65.31
CA SER A 1168 -12.23 2.20 66.69
C SER A 1168 -13.38 2.41 67.65
N THR A 1169 -13.24 1.85 68.85
CA THR A 1169 -14.13 2.09 69.98
C THR A 1169 -13.29 2.43 71.20
N VAL A 1170 -13.78 3.37 72.00
CA VAL A 1170 -13.09 3.84 73.21
C VAL A 1170 -14.02 3.66 74.39
N THR A 1171 -13.50 3.03 75.44
CA THR A 1171 -14.21 2.84 76.70
C THR A 1171 -13.37 3.43 77.83
N THR A 1172 -13.92 4.36 78.61
CA THR A 1172 -13.21 5.01 79.71
C THR A 1172 -14.20 5.54 80.75
N SER A 1173 -13.79 5.58 82.01
CA SER A 1173 -14.54 6.21 83.10
C SER A 1173 -13.57 6.76 84.15
N PRO A 1174 -13.91 7.83 84.89
CA PRO A 1174 -12.99 8.42 85.87
C PRO A 1174 -12.59 7.41 86.94
N GLY A 1175 -11.29 7.17 87.08
CA GLY A 1175 -10.71 6.20 88.02
C GLY A 1175 -10.70 4.74 87.57
N GLU A 1176 -11.29 4.42 86.41
CA GLU A 1176 -11.31 3.05 85.84
C GLU A 1176 -10.45 2.91 84.58
N GLY A 1177 -9.61 3.89 84.27
CA GLY A 1177 -8.67 3.83 83.16
C GLY A 1177 -9.27 4.11 81.77
N TYR A 1178 -8.49 3.82 80.74
CA TYR A 1178 -8.84 4.08 79.34
C TYR A 1178 -8.53 2.87 78.46
N THR A 1179 -9.49 2.47 77.63
CA THR A 1179 -9.38 1.34 76.71
C THR A 1179 -9.66 1.79 75.29
N LEU A 1180 -8.68 1.60 74.39
CA LEU A 1180 -8.86 1.69 72.94
C LEU A 1180 -8.96 0.28 72.37
N GLU A 1181 -10.01 0.01 71.60
CA GLU A 1181 -10.12 -1.19 70.78
C GLU A 1181 -10.27 -0.79 69.30
N ILE A 1182 -9.45 -1.38 68.44
CA ILE A 1182 -9.52 -1.18 66.98
C ILE A 1182 -9.82 -2.50 66.28
N SER A 1183 -10.58 -2.42 65.18
CA SER A 1183 -10.90 -3.55 64.31
C SER A 1183 -10.65 -3.18 62.85
N ILE A 1184 -9.87 -4.00 62.14
CA ILE A 1184 -9.52 -3.81 60.73
C ILE A 1184 -9.93 -5.07 59.95
N PRO A 1185 -10.77 -4.97 58.90
CA PRO A 1185 -11.06 -6.11 58.03
C PRO A 1185 -9.79 -6.54 57.27
N LEU A 1186 -9.47 -7.83 57.31
CA LEU A 1186 -8.29 -8.44 56.66
C LEU A 1186 -8.55 -8.84 55.21
#